data_AF-A0A7X5ZXB4-F1
#
_entry.id   AF-A0A7X5ZXB4-F1
#
_cell.length_a   1.000
_cell.length_b   1.000
_cell.length_c   1.000
_cell.angle_alpha   90.00
_cell.angle_beta   90.00
_cell.angle_gamma   90.00
#
_symmetry.space_group_name_H-M   'P 1'
#
loop_
_entity.id
_entity.type
_entity.pdbx_description
1 polymer ?
#
loop_
_entity_poly.entity_id
_entity_poly.type
_entity_poly.pdbx_seq_one_letter_code
_entity_poly.pdbx_strand_id
1 'polypeptide(L)'
;MQISHMLTRTSFTALLLTASVPALAQAQEAASPATGAATPDEEIVVTGRAGAGERTKLDTSYAVTTLSNDMIRSRAPSSVTETLKSVPGFWVEASGGEGSGNVRARGIPVDGFGSINLLEDGLPVQHDPALGYLNADQAFRLDESIDRIEVVRGGPSSVFYSNAPGGVVNYITRRAGDSITGNARVLYGPTAELYRFDGWIGAPLADGLKLGVGGFYRSEQGVRDPGFTGNKGGQVRADLVKEFDGGSLTFSYKHLDDNAIFYTGIPLTKDGKGKIVGLPGFDPHYGTTASPASAKLSLRSATGIVNFDNTKGTDIRLDQGSILTDYEFAPGWKLTNGMRYRDSYTVRNGVYPTSVNTAAAFLAANRAALLGAFPGATDVQIRYADNGQAFNVANQNGNGDIFINAARPVTVWEREFLNDFRIAHKFEAAGTHDFAFGFYYANIDETFSRYSASTVQDVSNNSRLLDVVAVNAAGTVVGALTRNGVARYGSEFANGTGSQTTIALYASDEWQITPTLRFDGGIRWEQMKANGAQEGQKTVNLGDPTTLADDTVLTGNGVFTNFDRKFDDIGYTAGIDWQFARVGGVFARYTHAFRMPSVGSFITSATATPVIQGINMWEGGLKLSTPLISIYATGFLTDYDSYSIGNFVFAPPPATGVIQQTVYTDTRAYGVELEATLRPVKWFDFTVQATIQEPTFRNLRYNENTSGGLVARDYSGNQLLRVPKLSLRATPAVTLFDGRLRAQMDVEHYGDRYADAANTSKLPAYTVINASVSLGLTKNIRLWAYGDNLTNTIGLTEGNPRAGELTSGQANDLLFIGRPIVGRNIRFAVDFSF
;
A
#
# COMPACT_ATOMS: atom_id res chain seq x y z
N MET A 1 -9.52 24.55 -58.54
CA MET A 1 -8.97 25.85 -58.14
C MET A 1 -9.01 25.93 -56.61
N GLN A 2 -7.84 25.91 -55.97
CA GLN A 2 -7.45 26.21 -54.56
C GLN A 2 -8.18 25.49 -53.39
N ILE A 3 -7.59 24.49 -52.71
CA ILE A 3 -6.59 24.45 -51.57
C ILE A 3 -7.22 24.60 -50.17
N SER A 4 -6.82 23.70 -49.23
CA SER A 4 -6.88 23.70 -47.73
C SER A 4 -7.80 22.61 -47.14
N HIS A 5 -7.49 21.74 -46.16
CA HIS A 5 -6.33 21.43 -45.31
C HIS A 5 -6.49 19.97 -44.81
N MET A 6 -5.41 19.17 -44.83
CA MET A 6 -5.26 17.87 -44.14
C MET A 6 -4.07 18.01 -43.16
N LEU A 7 -4.24 17.58 -41.91
CA LEU A 7 -3.23 17.51 -40.85
C LEU A 7 -3.68 16.35 -39.91
N THR A 8 -2.87 15.44 -39.36
CA THR A 8 -1.54 14.88 -39.65
C THR A 8 -1.42 13.71 -38.65
N ARG A 9 -1.05 12.53 -39.14
CA ARG A 9 -0.46 11.46 -38.32
C ARG A 9 1.00 11.83 -38.07
N THR A 10 1.48 11.74 -36.83
CA THR A 10 2.91 11.89 -36.54
C THR A 10 3.45 10.60 -35.95
N SER A 11 4.35 9.99 -36.72
CA SER A 11 5.08 8.76 -36.45
C SER A 11 6.13 8.95 -35.36
N PHE A 12 6.30 7.91 -34.53
CA PHE A 12 7.48 7.67 -33.70
C PHE A 12 8.74 7.74 -34.56
N THR A 13 9.64 8.68 -34.25
CA THR A 13 11.00 8.70 -34.78
C THR A 13 11.94 8.43 -33.61
N ALA A 14 12.60 7.27 -33.63
CA ALA A 14 13.66 6.90 -32.72
C ALA A 14 14.84 7.87 -32.90
N LEU A 15 15.14 8.65 -31.87
CA LEU A 15 16.34 9.47 -31.83
C LEU A 15 17.48 8.62 -31.26
N LEU A 16 18.27 8.01 -32.14
CA LEU A 16 19.59 7.49 -31.82
C LEU A 16 20.49 8.68 -31.42
N LEU A 17 20.75 8.81 -30.12
CA LEU A 17 21.80 9.69 -29.60
C LEU A 17 23.17 9.10 -29.99
N THR A 18 23.73 9.59 -31.09
CA THR A 18 25.18 9.51 -31.34
C THR A 18 25.87 10.44 -30.35
N ALA A 19 26.33 9.89 -29.23
CA ALA A 19 27.23 10.60 -28.32
C ALA A 19 28.60 10.75 -29.00
N SER A 20 28.89 11.95 -29.49
CA SER A 20 30.24 12.39 -29.81
C SER A 20 31.08 12.41 -28.53
N VAL A 21 32.06 11.52 -28.44
CA VAL A 21 33.05 11.47 -27.37
C VAL A 21 34.01 12.65 -27.52
N PRO A 22 34.10 13.61 -26.59
CA PRO A 22 35.33 14.37 -26.44
C PRO A 22 36.32 13.47 -25.68
N ALA A 23 37.50 13.27 -26.26
CA ALA A 23 38.61 12.61 -25.61
C ALA A 23 38.99 13.36 -24.32
N LEU A 24 38.53 12.86 -23.17
CA LEU A 24 39.06 13.22 -21.87
C LEU A 24 40.38 12.46 -21.67
N ALA A 25 41.43 13.25 -21.49
CA ALA A 25 42.79 12.81 -21.29
C ALA A 25 42.89 11.78 -20.15
N GLN A 26 43.68 10.73 -20.39
CA GLN A 26 44.10 9.78 -19.37
C GLN A 26 44.90 10.50 -18.28
N ALA A 27 44.24 10.87 -17.19
CA ALA A 27 44.90 11.03 -15.90
C ALA A 27 44.86 9.66 -15.21
N GLN A 28 46.04 9.13 -14.90
CA GLN A 28 46.23 7.86 -14.24
C GLN A 28 45.78 7.99 -12.78
N GLU A 29 44.52 7.65 -12.51
CA GLU A 29 43.95 7.71 -11.17
C GLU A 29 44.25 6.43 -10.40
N ALA A 30 44.87 6.60 -9.24
CA ALA A 30 45.25 5.54 -8.33
C ALA A 30 44.03 4.71 -7.93
N ALA A 31 44.23 3.39 -7.83
CA ALA A 31 43.22 2.47 -7.37
C ALA A 31 42.76 2.86 -5.95
N SER A 32 41.57 3.47 -5.84
CA SER A 32 40.86 3.51 -4.56
C SER A 32 40.55 2.06 -4.16
N PRO A 33 41.02 1.60 -2.99
CA PRO A 33 40.71 0.26 -2.52
C PRO A 33 39.20 0.18 -2.31
N ALA A 34 38.61 -0.95 -2.71
CA ALA A 34 37.27 -1.32 -2.30
C ALA A 34 37.23 -1.27 -0.76
N THR A 35 36.69 -0.18 -0.21
CA THR A 35 36.35 -0.07 1.20
C THR A 35 35.42 -1.22 1.50
N GLY A 36 35.84 -2.09 2.42
CA GLY A 36 35.04 -3.23 2.86
C GLY A 36 33.67 -2.74 3.26
N ALA A 37 32.64 -3.26 2.61
CA ALA A 37 31.26 -3.05 3.03
C ALA A 37 31.18 -3.49 4.50
N ALA A 38 30.83 -2.55 5.38
CA ALA A 38 30.45 -2.86 6.75
C ALA A 38 29.43 -4.01 6.71
N THR A 39 29.52 -4.93 7.66
CA THR A 39 28.50 -5.97 7.74
C THR A 39 27.13 -5.30 8.02
N PRO A 40 25.99 -5.83 7.54
CA PRO A 40 24.66 -5.22 7.78
C PRO A 40 24.31 -4.96 9.26
N ASP A 41 25.09 -5.53 10.18
CA ASP A 41 24.92 -5.44 11.62
C ASP A 41 25.72 -4.29 12.27
N GLU A 42 26.67 -3.68 11.53
CA GLU A 42 27.43 -2.47 11.93
C GLU A 42 26.76 -1.17 11.44
N GLU A 43 25.65 -1.26 10.71
CA GLU A 43 24.93 -0.12 10.15
C GLU A 43 24.21 0.67 11.25
N ILE A 44 24.41 1.99 11.26
CA ILE A 44 23.77 2.89 12.21
C ILE A 44 22.29 3.02 11.88
N VAL A 45 21.44 2.73 12.87
CA VAL A 45 19.99 2.89 12.82
C VAL A 45 19.64 4.26 13.40
N VAL A 46 18.95 5.07 12.60
CA VAL A 46 18.46 6.39 13.02
C VAL A 46 16.97 6.37 13.35
N THR A 47 16.26 5.34 12.89
CA THR A 47 14.81 5.22 13.05
C THR A 47 14.43 4.62 14.40
N GLY A 48 13.39 5.14 15.06
CA GLY A 48 12.90 4.61 16.33
C GLY A 48 13.67 5.14 17.55
N ARG A 49 14.29 6.33 17.42
CA ARG A 49 14.99 7.03 18.50
C ARG A 49 15.05 8.53 18.26
N ALA A 50 15.31 9.29 19.32
CA ALA A 50 15.42 10.76 19.28
C ALA A 50 16.71 11.31 19.92
N GLY A 51 17.56 10.46 20.49
CA GLY A 51 18.81 10.86 21.12
C GLY A 51 19.91 11.31 20.15
N ALA A 52 20.93 11.98 20.67
CA ALA A 52 22.08 12.49 19.94
C ALA A 52 23.13 11.42 19.58
N GLY A 53 23.04 10.21 20.17
CA GLY A 53 23.99 9.14 19.91
C GLY A 53 23.78 8.42 18.60
N GLU A 54 24.67 7.47 18.33
CA GLU A 54 24.53 6.50 17.24
C GLU A 54 24.28 5.13 17.85
N ARG A 55 23.49 4.30 17.17
CA ARG A 55 23.20 2.94 17.61
C ARG A 55 23.22 2.01 16.41
N THR A 56 23.87 0.87 16.56
CA THR A 56 23.78 -0.20 15.56
C THR A 56 22.49 -0.98 15.76
N LYS A 57 22.14 -1.83 14.79
CA LYS A 57 21.03 -2.78 14.91
C LYS A 57 21.17 -3.72 16.13
N LEU A 58 22.40 -4.09 16.51
CA LEU A 58 22.67 -4.95 17.67
C LEU A 58 22.39 -4.23 18.99
N ASP A 59 22.61 -2.93 19.06
CA ASP A 59 22.52 -2.14 20.29
C ASP A 59 21.09 -1.65 20.60
N THR A 60 20.12 -1.82 19.69
CA THR A 60 18.73 -1.34 19.94
C THR A 60 17.96 -2.28 20.88
N SER A 61 16.98 -1.76 21.63
CA SER A 61 16.09 -2.56 22.51
C SER A 61 14.78 -2.95 21.80
N TYR A 62 14.84 -3.12 20.48
CA TYR A 62 13.68 -3.38 19.62
C TYR A 62 14.05 -4.07 18.32
N ALA A 63 13.03 -4.57 17.63
CA ALA A 63 13.14 -5.23 16.34
C ALA A 63 13.29 -4.22 15.19
N VAL A 64 14.45 -4.26 14.53
CA VAL A 64 14.77 -3.46 13.35
C VAL A 64 15.10 -4.39 12.18
N THR A 65 14.66 -4.06 10.98
CA THR A 65 15.11 -4.69 9.74
C THR A 65 15.65 -3.59 8.83
N THR A 66 16.87 -3.77 8.33
CA THR A 66 17.47 -2.84 7.36
C THR A 66 17.55 -3.50 6.00
N LEU A 67 17.09 -2.81 4.96
CA LEU A 67 17.16 -3.25 3.58
C LEU A 67 18.10 -2.29 2.82
N SER A 68 19.29 -2.77 2.46
CA SER A 68 20.23 -2.01 1.66
C SER A 68 19.73 -1.84 0.22
N ASN A 69 20.24 -0.84 -0.50
CA ASN A 69 19.92 -0.65 -1.91
C ASN A 69 20.19 -1.90 -2.77
N ASP A 70 21.29 -2.64 -2.51
CA ASP A 70 21.57 -3.90 -3.21
C ASP A 70 20.51 -4.98 -2.95
N MET A 71 20.01 -5.08 -1.71
CA MET A 71 18.91 -6.00 -1.39
C MET A 71 17.63 -5.62 -2.12
N ILE A 72 17.33 -4.32 -2.22
CA ILE A 72 16.16 -3.79 -2.94
C ILE A 72 16.31 -4.08 -4.44
N ARG A 73 17.46 -3.74 -5.04
CA ARG A 73 17.76 -4.00 -6.46
C ARG A 73 17.73 -5.48 -6.80
N SER A 74 18.16 -6.36 -5.89
CA SER A 74 18.15 -7.81 -6.11
C SER A 74 16.75 -8.42 -6.24
N ARG A 75 15.72 -7.71 -5.77
CA ARG A 75 14.31 -8.12 -5.84
C ARG A 75 13.51 -7.31 -6.86
N ALA A 76 13.98 -6.12 -7.20
CA ALA A 76 13.28 -5.18 -8.09
C ALA A 76 11.78 -5.09 -7.73
N PRO A 77 11.43 -4.69 -6.50
CA PRO A 77 10.02 -4.62 -6.08
C PRO A 77 9.23 -3.70 -7.02
N SER A 78 8.00 -4.09 -7.35
CA SER A 78 7.10 -3.26 -8.16
C SER A 78 6.49 -2.10 -7.37
N SER A 79 6.44 -2.21 -6.04
CA SER A 79 5.83 -1.22 -5.16
C SER A 79 6.57 -1.06 -3.84
N VAL A 80 6.30 0.03 -3.14
CA VAL A 80 6.78 0.24 -1.76
C VAL A 80 6.25 -0.87 -0.84
N THR A 81 5.00 -1.28 -1.05
CA THR A 81 4.35 -2.36 -0.29
C THR A 81 5.08 -3.68 -0.51
N GLU A 82 5.56 -3.99 -1.72
CA GLU A 82 6.28 -5.22 -2.01
C GLU A 82 7.64 -5.33 -1.29
N THR A 83 8.35 -4.21 -1.05
CA THR A 83 9.60 -4.25 -0.24
C THR A 83 9.39 -4.82 1.15
N LEU A 84 8.19 -4.63 1.69
CA LEU A 84 7.87 -5.03 3.05
C LEU A 84 7.67 -6.54 3.20
N LYS A 85 7.57 -7.30 2.10
CA LYS A 85 7.56 -8.78 2.16
C LYS A 85 8.88 -9.37 2.68
N SER A 86 9.94 -8.56 2.77
CA SER A 86 11.23 -8.92 3.38
C SER A 86 11.31 -8.59 4.87
N VAL A 87 10.21 -8.14 5.49
CA VAL A 87 10.16 -7.75 6.90
C VAL A 87 9.38 -8.83 7.68
N PRO A 88 10.02 -9.54 8.64
CA PRO A 88 9.30 -10.47 9.50
C PRO A 88 8.29 -9.72 10.39
N GLY A 89 7.15 -10.32 10.69
CA GLY A 89 6.08 -9.70 11.49
C GLY A 89 5.06 -8.95 10.66
N PHE A 90 5.39 -8.63 9.40
CA PHE A 90 4.47 -8.00 8.46
C PHE A 90 3.83 -9.06 7.56
N TRP A 91 2.51 -9.07 7.54
CA TRP A 91 1.74 -9.71 6.47
C TRP A 91 1.44 -8.67 5.39
N VAL A 92 1.87 -8.95 4.16
CA VAL A 92 1.89 -7.99 3.06
C VAL A 92 1.06 -8.47 1.89
N GLU A 93 0.14 -7.64 1.44
CA GLU A 93 -0.73 -7.89 0.28
C GLU A 93 -0.44 -6.85 -0.80
N ALA A 94 0.53 -7.15 -1.67
CA ALA A 94 0.97 -6.27 -2.76
C ALA A 94 0.37 -6.67 -4.13
N SER A 95 -0.77 -7.36 -4.15
CA SER A 95 -1.43 -7.83 -5.38
C SER A 95 -2.29 -6.76 -6.07
N GLY A 96 -2.44 -5.58 -5.45
CA GLY A 96 -3.24 -4.46 -5.97
C GLY A 96 -2.56 -3.64 -7.07
N GLY A 97 -1.29 -3.90 -7.40
CA GLY A 97 -0.49 -3.05 -8.28
C GLY A 97 0.53 -2.22 -7.49
N GLU A 98 0.91 -1.06 -8.04
CA GLU A 98 1.96 -0.22 -7.43
C GLU A 98 1.53 0.60 -6.20
N GLY A 99 0.22 0.70 -5.95
CA GLY A 99 -0.34 1.32 -4.76
C GLY A 99 -1.63 0.63 -4.31
N SER A 100 -2.19 1.08 -3.18
CA SER A 100 -3.33 0.42 -2.53
C SER A 100 -3.03 -1.02 -2.05
N GLY A 101 -1.79 -1.27 -1.63
CA GLY A 101 -1.44 -2.48 -0.90
C GLY A 101 -1.95 -2.46 0.55
N ASN A 102 -1.92 -3.61 1.22
CA ASN A 102 -2.19 -3.69 2.66
C ASN A 102 -1.00 -4.28 3.40
N VAL A 103 -0.76 -3.77 4.61
CA VAL A 103 0.26 -4.31 5.52
C VAL A 103 -0.33 -4.42 6.92
N ARG A 104 -0.23 -5.62 7.49
CA ARG A 104 -0.60 -5.88 8.89
C ARG A 104 0.63 -6.23 9.69
N ALA A 105 0.89 -5.47 10.75
CA ALA A 105 2.00 -5.73 11.68
C ALA A 105 1.52 -6.55 12.88
N ARG A 106 2.13 -7.70 13.15
CA ARG A 106 1.96 -8.48 14.40
C ARG A 106 0.50 -8.67 14.81
N GLY A 107 -0.34 -9.00 13.85
CA GLY A 107 -1.77 -9.24 14.07
C GLY A 107 -2.63 -8.00 14.34
N ILE A 108 -2.09 -6.78 14.21
CA ILE A 108 -2.90 -5.56 14.19
C ILE A 108 -3.80 -5.61 12.94
N PRO A 109 -5.13 -5.71 13.09
CA PRO A 109 -6.05 -6.07 12.00
C PRO A 109 -6.46 -4.85 11.17
N VAL A 110 -5.51 -3.98 10.81
CA VAL A 110 -5.79 -2.74 10.07
C VAL A 110 -5.31 -2.88 8.62
N ASP A 111 -6.20 -2.59 7.69
CA ASP A 111 -5.92 -2.60 6.24
C ASP A 111 -5.10 -1.38 5.81
N GLY A 112 -4.58 -1.40 4.57
CA GLY A 112 -3.75 -0.34 4.04
C GLY A 112 -2.47 -0.15 4.87
N PHE A 113 -2.20 1.10 5.23
CA PHE A 113 -1.07 1.51 6.07
C PHE A 113 -1.55 2.08 7.42
N GLY A 114 -2.75 1.75 7.87
CA GLY A 114 -3.34 2.39 9.06
C GLY A 114 -2.64 2.05 10.39
N SER A 115 -1.77 1.04 10.38
CA SER A 115 -0.93 0.70 11.53
C SER A 115 0.56 0.99 11.34
N ILE A 116 1.00 1.37 10.13
CA ILE A 116 2.41 1.56 9.80
C ILE A 116 2.58 2.88 9.06
N ASN A 117 3.43 3.76 9.58
CA ASN A 117 3.73 5.02 8.90
C ASN A 117 4.93 4.87 7.95
N LEU A 118 4.83 5.49 6.77
CA LEU A 118 5.93 5.59 5.82
C LEU A 118 6.64 6.93 6.03
N LEU A 119 7.94 6.88 6.27
CA LEU A 119 8.78 8.05 6.47
C LEU A 119 9.76 8.21 5.31
N GLU A 120 10.07 9.45 4.96
CA GLU A 120 11.15 9.80 4.03
C GLU A 120 12.07 10.77 4.78
N ASP A 121 13.30 10.33 5.06
CA ASP A 121 14.27 11.01 5.92
C ASP A 121 13.73 11.36 7.32
N GLY A 122 13.00 10.42 7.94
CA GLY A 122 12.47 10.57 9.30
C GLY A 122 11.18 11.38 9.44
N LEU A 123 10.68 12.01 8.37
CA LEU A 123 9.38 12.69 8.34
C LEU A 123 8.32 11.84 7.63
N PRO A 124 7.07 11.78 8.13
CA PRO A 124 5.98 11.12 7.42
C PRO A 124 5.83 11.62 5.98
N VAL A 125 5.65 10.72 5.03
CA VAL A 125 5.31 11.08 3.63
C VAL A 125 3.88 11.64 3.53
N GLN A 126 3.05 11.32 4.52
CA GLN A 126 1.68 11.77 4.76
C GLN A 126 1.40 11.56 6.25
N HIS A 127 0.80 12.52 6.95
CA HIS A 127 0.56 12.41 8.41
C HIS A 127 -0.32 11.23 8.77
N ASP A 128 -1.50 11.12 8.15
CA ASP A 128 -2.34 9.93 8.26
C ASP A 128 -2.05 9.00 7.08
N PRO A 129 -1.35 7.88 7.29
CA PRO A 129 -0.94 6.99 6.21
C PRO A 129 -2.11 6.19 5.60
N ALA A 130 -3.32 6.29 6.15
CA ALA A 130 -4.50 5.51 5.72
C ALA A 130 -5.76 6.36 5.53
N LEU A 131 -5.61 7.52 4.88
CA LEU A 131 -6.77 8.30 4.44
C LEU A 131 -7.63 7.49 3.48
N GLY A 132 -8.94 7.76 3.51
CA GLY A 132 -9.91 7.04 2.68
C GLY A 132 -9.56 7.18 1.19
N TYR A 133 -9.23 6.06 0.54
CA TYR A 133 -8.84 6.00 -0.88
C TYR A 133 -7.50 6.69 -1.24
N LEU A 134 -6.74 7.16 -0.25
CA LEU A 134 -5.38 7.70 -0.38
C LEU A 134 -4.47 7.14 0.74
N ASN A 135 -3.99 5.93 0.54
CA ASN A 135 -2.95 5.32 1.37
C ASN A 135 -1.58 5.96 1.07
N ALA A 136 -0.66 5.95 2.04
CA ALA A 136 0.69 6.49 1.89
C ALA A 136 1.47 5.87 0.71
N ASP A 137 1.25 4.59 0.38
CA ASP A 137 1.89 3.94 -0.77
C ASP A 137 1.44 4.49 -2.12
N GLN A 138 0.30 5.17 -2.17
CA GLN A 138 -0.17 5.85 -3.37
C GLN A 138 0.52 7.21 -3.55
N ALA A 139 0.99 7.83 -2.47
CA ALA A 139 1.68 9.12 -2.46
C ALA A 139 3.22 9.03 -2.48
N PHE A 140 3.77 7.82 -2.50
CA PHE A 140 5.21 7.59 -2.45
C PHE A 140 5.64 6.51 -3.46
N ARG A 141 6.82 6.70 -4.10
CA ARG A 141 7.43 5.73 -5.01
C ARG A 141 8.92 5.57 -4.70
N LEU A 142 9.42 4.36 -4.91
CA LEU A 142 10.84 4.04 -4.85
C LEU A 142 11.54 4.46 -6.13
N ASP A 143 12.75 4.97 -5.99
CA ASP A 143 13.69 5.19 -7.09
C ASP A 143 15.14 5.09 -6.57
N GLU A 144 16.08 5.44 -7.44
CA GLU A 144 17.51 5.38 -7.17
C GLU A 144 18.05 6.44 -6.20
N SER A 145 17.22 7.40 -5.78
CA SER A 145 17.57 8.33 -4.68
C SER A 145 17.53 7.68 -3.30
N ILE A 146 16.96 6.48 -3.15
CA ILE A 146 16.91 5.76 -1.88
C ILE A 146 18.22 4.99 -1.65
N ASP A 147 18.87 5.24 -0.52
CA ASP A 147 20.08 4.56 -0.08
C ASP A 147 19.78 3.26 0.67
N ARG A 148 18.83 3.34 1.62
CA ARG A 148 18.39 2.18 2.40
C ARG A 148 16.99 2.38 2.97
N ILE A 149 16.41 1.29 3.46
CA ILE A 149 15.14 1.29 4.19
C ILE A 149 15.40 0.76 5.61
N GLU A 150 14.97 1.51 6.62
CA GLU A 150 14.96 1.07 8.01
C GLU A 150 13.52 0.80 8.45
N VAL A 151 13.24 -0.41 8.92
CA VAL A 151 11.91 -0.81 9.38
C VAL A 151 11.95 -1.10 10.87
N VAL A 152 11.23 -0.31 11.65
CA VAL A 152 11.05 -0.50 13.09
C VAL A 152 9.66 -1.09 13.30
N ARG A 153 9.59 -2.25 13.96
CA ARG A 153 8.33 -2.97 14.20
C ARG A 153 7.89 -2.77 15.63
N GLY A 154 6.69 -2.22 15.83
CA GLY A 154 6.19 -1.85 17.15
C GLY A 154 7.21 -0.99 17.89
N GLY A 155 7.74 -1.53 18.99
CA GLY A 155 8.85 -0.93 19.71
C GLY A 155 8.53 0.50 20.17
N PRO A 156 9.39 1.51 19.89
CA PRO A 156 9.19 2.87 20.38
C PRO A 156 8.50 3.76 19.33
N SER A 157 8.02 3.19 18.22
CA SER A 157 7.58 3.93 17.03
C SER A 157 6.47 4.93 17.36
N SER A 158 5.47 4.51 18.14
CA SER A 158 4.34 5.34 18.55
C SER A 158 4.70 6.51 19.47
N VAL A 159 5.89 6.50 20.09
CA VAL A 159 6.38 7.63 20.89
C VAL A 159 6.93 8.72 19.98
N PHE A 160 7.67 8.33 18.94
CA PHE A 160 8.38 9.26 18.06
C PHE A 160 7.56 9.69 16.84
N TYR A 161 6.58 8.89 16.41
CA TYR A 161 5.84 9.12 15.17
C TYR A 161 4.33 8.95 15.39
N SER A 162 3.54 9.92 14.91
CA SER A 162 2.08 9.80 14.84
C SER A 162 1.66 8.65 13.94
N ASN A 163 0.50 8.04 14.22
CA ASN A 163 -0.13 7.02 13.40
C ASN A 163 0.73 5.77 13.12
N ALA A 164 1.69 5.45 14.00
CA ALA A 164 2.66 4.37 13.82
C ALA A 164 2.61 3.25 14.90
N PRO A 165 1.43 2.75 15.32
CA PRO A 165 1.35 1.77 16.42
C PRO A 165 1.98 0.41 16.09
N GLY A 166 1.91 -0.02 14.83
CA GLY A 166 2.52 -1.27 14.34
C GLY A 166 3.97 -1.12 13.89
N GLY A 167 4.44 0.11 13.69
CA GLY A 167 5.81 0.40 13.29
C GLY A 167 5.95 1.56 12.30
N VAL A 168 7.17 1.80 11.88
CA VAL A 168 7.52 2.74 10.81
C VAL A 168 8.46 2.12 9.79
N VAL A 169 8.35 2.58 8.55
CA VAL A 169 9.25 2.25 7.44
C VAL A 169 9.88 3.55 6.98
N ASN A 170 11.17 3.73 7.21
CA ASN A 170 11.89 4.95 6.89
C ASN A 170 12.78 4.74 5.66
N TYR A 171 12.44 5.45 4.58
CA TYR A 171 13.22 5.51 3.35
C TYR A 171 14.29 6.59 3.51
N ILE A 172 15.54 6.17 3.67
CA ILE A 172 16.68 7.07 3.82
C ILE A 172 17.25 7.40 2.45
N THR A 173 17.38 8.69 2.15
CA THR A 173 17.88 9.14 0.85
C THR A 173 19.39 9.25 0.79
N ARG A 174 19.91 9.07 -0.43
CA ARG A 174 21.32 9.25 -0.76
C ARG A 174 21.74 10.69 -0.51
N ARG A 175 22.95 10.85 0.03
CA ARG A 175 23.59 12.15 0.22
C ARG A 175 24.73 12.30 -0.78
N ALA A 176 24.82 13.48 -1.38
CA ALA A 176 25.97 13.82 -2.21
C ALA A 176 27.25 13.85 -1.35
N GLY A 177 28.34 13.32 -1.88
CA GLY A 177 29.66 13.35 -1.24
C GLY A 177 30.52 14.52 -1.71
N ASP A 178 31.82 14.43 -1.44
CA ASP A 178 32.81 15.45 -1.85
C ASP A 178 33.36 15.24 -3.27
N SER A 179 32.75 14.31 -4.01
CA SER A 179 33.03 14.04 -5.42
C SER A 179 31.74 13.79 -6.17
N ILE A 180 31.78 13.96 -7.49
CA ILE A 180 30.63 13.64 -8.33
C ILE A 180 30.47 12.13 -8.36
N THR A 181 29.29 11.65 -7.96
CA THR A 181 28.90 10.25 -8.06
C THR A 181 27.52 10.14 -8.65
N GLY A 182 27.24 9.02 -9.32
CA GLY A 182 25.92 8.83 -9.87
C GLY A 182 25.62 7.40 -10.23
N ASN A 183 24.34 7.11 -10.38
CA ASN A 183 23.87 5.85 -10.89
C ASN A 183 22.66 6.03 -11.80
N ALA A 184 22.55 5.15 -12.79
CA ALA A 184 21.44 5.08 -13.72
C ALA A 184 21.03 3.62 -13.87
N ARG A 185 19.73 3.40 -14.05
CA ARG A 185 19.16 2.06 -14.20
C ARG A 185 18.13 2.07 -15.31
N VAL A 186 18.22 1.10 -16.20
CA VAL A 186 17.20 0.80 -17.20
C VAL A 186 16.60 -0.57 -16.86
N LEU A 187 15.30 -0.62 -16.63
CA LEU A 187 14.54 -1.84 -16.34
C LEU A 187 13.56 -2.12 -17.48
N TYR A 188 13.61 -3.33 -18.02
CA TYR A 188 12.74 -3.83 -19.07
C TYR A 188 12.03 -5.10 -18.60
N GLY A 189 10.71 -5.14 -18.72
CA GLY A 189 9.89 -6.29 -18.33
C GLY A 189 8.99 -6.75 -19.47
N PRO A 190 9.38 -7.76 -20.28
CA PRO A 190 8.59 -8.19 -21.44
C PRO A 190 7.19 -8.71 -21.08
N THR A 191 6.98 -9.29 -19.88
CA THR A 191 5.67 -9.80 -19.46
C THR A 191 4.65 -8.68 -19.29
N ALA A 192 5.06 -7.54 -18.73
CA ALA A 192 4.20 -6.41 -18.41
C ALA A 192 4.32 -5.25 -19.40
N GLU A 193 5.12 -5.42 -20.46
CA GLU A 193 5.60 -4.35 -21.34
C GLU A 193 6.14 -3.13 -20.55
N LEU A 194 6.93 -3.42 -19.51
CA LEU A 194 7.55 -2.42 -18.65
C LEU A 194 8.78 -1.82 -19.31
N TYR A 195 8.82 -0.49 -19.38
CA TYR A 195 9.99 0.32 -19.69
C TYR A 195 10.17 1.35 -18.59
N ARG A 196 11.26 1.26 -17.84
CA ARG A 196 11.55 2.15 -16.72
C ARG A 196 12.99 2.62 -16.75
N PHE A 197 13.19 3.91 -16.49
CA PHE A 197 14.48 4.53 -16.28
C PHE A 197 14.50 5.20 -14.91
N ASP A 198 15.56 4.97 -14.15
CA ASP A 198 15.84 5.62 -12.87
C ASP A 198 17.24 6.23 -12.93
N GLY A 199 17.45 7.34 -12.21
CA GLY A 199 18.76 7.93 -12.07
C GLY A 199 18.91 8.74 -10.80
N TRP A 200 20.15 8.85 -10.32
CA TRP A 200 20.55 9.76 -9.27
C TRP A 200 21.97 10.26 -9.55
N ILE A 201 22.21 11.54 -9.30
CA ILE A 201 23.53 12.17 -9.37
C ILE A 201 23.71 13.08 -8.16
N GLY A 202 24.87 12.97 -7.51
CA GLY A 202 25.30 13.83 -6.43
C GLY A 202 26.58 14.56 -6.81
N ALA A 203 26.68 15.84 -6.48
CA ALA A 203 27.87 16.64 -6.74
C ALA A 203 28.10 17.71 -5.66
N PRO A 204 29.36 17.98 -5.27
CA PRO A 204 29.70 19.19 -4.55
C PRO A 204 29.62 20.41 -5.49
N LEU A 205 28.97 21.48 -5.04
CA LEU A 205 28.85 22.74 -5.77
C LEU A 205 29.86 23.79 -5.28
N ALA A 206 30.11 23.80 -3.97
CA ALA A 206 31.09 24.64 -3.29
C ALA A 206 31.44 24.00 -1.94
N ASP A 207 32.29 24.64 -1.15
CA ASP A 207 32.67 24.14 0.18
C ASP A 207 31.45 23.94 1.10
N GLY A 208 31.25 22.69 1.53
CA GLY A 208 30.08 22.21 2.26
C GLY A 208 28.73 22.37 1.53
N LEU A 209 28.67 22.86 0.29
CA LEU A 209 27.41 22.98 -0.47
C LEU A 209 27.32 21.86 -1.50
N LYS A 210 26.31 21.01 -1.38
CA LYS A 210 26.16 19.79 -2.18
C LYS A 210 24.76 19.71 -2.78
N LEU A 211 24.66 19.15 -3.99
CA LEU A 211 23.40 18.94 -4.69
C LEU A 211 23.25 17.46 -5.06
N GLY A 212 22.14 16.87 -4.66
CA GLY A 212 21.66 15.58 -5.17
C GLY A 212 20.44 15.80 -6.05
N VAL A 213 20.37 15.15 -7.21
CA VAL A 213 19.19 15.12 -8.08
C VAL A 213 18.94 13.69 -8.50
N GLY A 214 17.70 13.21 -8.34
CA GLY A 214 17.33 11.89 -8.78
C GLY A 214 15.85 11.77 -9.10
N GLY A 215 15.46 10.61 -9.61
CA GLY A 215 14.09 10.35 -10.00
C GLY A 215 13.97 9.14 -10.90
N PHE A 216 12.77 8.93 -11.39
CA PHE A 216 12.48 7.87 -12.35
C PHE A 216 11.31 8.25 -13.25
N TYR A 217 11.18 7.54 -14.36
CA TYR A 217 10.01 7.57 -15.22
C TYR A 217 9.76 6.18 -15.79
N ARG A 218 8.49 5.77 -15.87
CA ARG A 218 8.11 4.48 -16.45
C ARG A 218 6.85 4.55 -17.31
N SER A 219 6.73 3.55 -18.18
CA SER A 219 5.51 3.17 -18.87
C SER A 219 5.38 1.65 -18.82
N GLU A 220 4.21 1.16 -18.47
CA GLU A 220 3.94 -0.28 -18.29
C GLU A 220 2.48 -0.56 -18.63
N GLN A 221 2.20 -1.64 -19.37
CA GLN A 221 0.83 -2.14 -19.52
C GLN A 221 0.37 -2.85 -18.25
N GLY A 222 1.25 -3.67 -17.69
CA GLY A 222 1.09 -4.36 -16.42
C GLY A 222 1.03 -5.87 -16.60
N VAL A 223 1.37 -6.63 -15.55
CA VAL A 223 1.33 -8.11 -15.62
C VAL A 223 -0.08 -8.64 -15.89
N ARG A 224 -1.10 -7.92 -15.42
CA ARG A 224 -2.50 -8.17 -15.78
C ARG A 224 -2.95 -7.12 -16.78
N ASP A 225 -2.74 -7.40 -18.06
CA ASP A 225 -2.95 -6.43 -19.14
C ASP A 225 -4.43 -6.02 -19.27
N PRO A 226 -4.77 -4.73 -19.06
CA PRO A 226 -6.13 -4.22 -19.25
C PRO A 226 -6.42 -3.81 -20.71
N GLY A 227 -5.49 -4.03 -21.64
CA GLY A 227 -5.57 -3.59 -23.04
C GLY A 227 -5.22 -2.10 -23.26
N PHE A 228 -4.58 -1.46 -22.28
CA PHE A 228 -4.07 -0.09 -22.32
C PHE A 228 -2.88 0.08 -21.36
N THR A 229 -2.15 1.20 -21.44
CA THR A 229 -1.06 1.50 -20.51
C THR A 229 -1.60 1.67 -19.09
N GLY A 230 -1.31 0.71 -18.19
CA GLY A 230 -1.80 0.69 -16.83
C GLY A 230 -1.02 1.59 -15.86
N ASN A 231 0.30 1.72 -16.05
CA ASN A 231 1.14 2.59 -15.23
C ASN A 231 1.95 3.53 -16.12
N LYS A 232 1.94 4.83 -15.81
CA LYS A 232 2.69 5.84 -16.56
C LYS A 232 2.96 7.08 -15.72
N GLY A 233 4.23 7.44 -15.65
CA GLY A 233 4.69 8.64 -14.97
C GLY A 233 5.93 8.37 -14.13
N GLY A 234 6.21 9.30 -13.23
CA GLY A 234 7.48 9.31 -12.53
C GLY A 234 7.57 10.40 -11.47
N GLN A 235 8.75 10.51 -10.88
CA GLN A 235 9.05 11.56 -9.92
C GLN A 235 10.45 12.11 -10.15
N VAL A 236 10.66 13.34 -9.69
CA VAL A 236 11.97 13.97 -9.58
C VAL A 236 12.13 14.54 -8.18
N ARG A 237 13.34 14.47 -7.66
CA ARG A 237 13.75 15.01 -6.37
C ARG A 237 15.06 15.74 -6.52
N ALA A 238 15.19 16.87 -5.82
CA ALA A 238 16.43 17.61 -5.68
C ALA A 238 16.67 17.95 -4.20
N ASP A 239 17.87 17.67 -3.71
CA ASP A 239 18.31 17.95 -2.35
C ASP A 239 19.53 18.88 -2.40
N LEU A 240 19.36 20.11 -1.91
CA LEU A 240 20.45 21.06 -1.71
C LEU A 240 20.87 21.03 -0.23
N VAL A 241 22.08 20.58 0.04
CA VAL A 241 22.61 20.40 1.38
C VAL A 241 23.72 21.42 1.63
N LYS A 242 23.63 22.15 2.73
CA LYS A 242 24.72 22.97 3.27
C LYS A 242 25.22 22.36 4.57
N GLU A 243 26.41 21.79 4.53
CA GLU A 243 27.20 21.36 5.67
C GLU A 243 28.01 22.55 6.22
N PHE A 244 28.12 22.58 7.55
CA PHE A 244 28.85 23.57 8.33
C PHE A 244 29.35 22.94 9.63
N ASP A 245 30.16 23.66 10.40
CA ASP A 245 30.72 23.16 11.65
C ASP A 245 29.61 22.73 12.62
N GLY A 246 29.60 21.44 12.94
CA GLY A 246 28.63 20.84 13.87
C GLY A 246 27.28 20.50 13.26
N GLY A 247 27.05 20.64 11.94
CA GLY A 247 25.72 20.33 11.40
C GLY A 247 25.51 20.43 9.90
N SER A 248 24.24 20.29 9.52
CA SER A 248 23.78 20.42 8.15
C SER A 248 22.37 21.02 8.07
N LEU A 249 22.12 21.69 6.94
CA LEU A 249 20.80 22.18 6.53
C LEU A 249 20.50 21.63 5.13
N THR A 250 19.40 20.92 4.97
CA THR A 250 18.93 20.39 3.68
C THR A 250 17.66 21.09 3.26
N PHE A 251 17.62 21.60 2.05
CA PHE A 251 16.40 21.97 1.33
C PHE A 251 16.10 20.88 0.30
N SER A 252 14.95 20.24 0.41
CA SER A 252 14.52 19.18 -0.49
C SER A 252 13.26 19.62 -1.24
N TYR A 253 13.21 19.36 -2.54
CA TYR A 253 12.01 19.48 -3.35
C TYR A 253 11.76 18.18 -4.11
N LYS A 254 10.51 17.74 -4.13
CA LYS A 254 10.06 16.55 -4.83
C LYS A 254 8.77 16.86 -5.59
N HIS A 255 8.73 16.41 -6.84
CA HIS A 255 7.56 16.44 -7.70
C HIS A 255 7.24 15.03 -8.18
N LEU A 256 6.00 14.59 -7.99
CA LEU A 256 5.47 13.31 -8.45
C LEU A 256 4.27 13.58 -9.35
N ASP A 257 4.34 13.12 -10.60
CA ASP A 257 3.21 13.09 -11.55
C ASP A 257 3.15 11.68 -12.13
N ASP A 258 2.27 10.87 -11.56
CA ASP A 258 2.23 9.44 -11.79
C ASP A 258 0.82 8.88 -11.79
N ASN A 259 0.57 7.89 -12.64
CA ASN A 259 -0.60 7.03 -12.53
C ASN A 259 -0.22 5.56 -12.41
N ALA A 260 -0.99 4.85 -11.61
CA ALA A 260 -0.88 3.41 -11.46
C ALA A 260 -2.25 2.72 -11.44
N ILE A 261 -2.39 1.65 -12.22
CA ILE A 261 -3.61 0.84 -12.23
C ILE A 261 -3.80 0.12 -10.90
N PHE A 262 -5.05 0.03 -10.46
CA PHE A 262 -5.43 -0.78 -9.30
C PHE A 262 -6.04 -2.11 -9.75
N TYR A 263 -5.36 -3.22 -9.45
CA TYR A 263 -5.88 -4.56 -9.70
C TYR A 263 -6.83 -4.99 -8.58
N THR A 264 -8.07 -5.25 -8.97
CA THR A 264 -9.11 -5.72 -8.05
C THR A 264 -9.15 -7.25 -7.97
N GLY A 265 -10.05 -7.77 -7.13
CA GLY A 265 -10.41 -9.19 -7.19
C GLY A 265 -10.90 -9.59 -8.59
N ILE A 266 -10.79 -10.87 -8.90
CA ILE A 266 -11.17 -11.49 -10.18
C ILE A 266 -12.06 -12.71 -9.93
N PRO A 267 -12.77 -13.25 -10.94
CA PRO A 267 -13.67 -14.36 -10.75
C PRO A 267 -12.85 -15.66 -10.71
N LEU A 268 -13.16 -16.51 -9.75
CA LEU A 268 -12.49 -17.79 -9.57
C LEU A 268 -13.53 -18.88 -9.35
N THR A 269 -13.11 -20.11 -9.58
CA THR A 269 -13.93 -21.29 -9.31
C THR A 269 -13.14 -22.36 -8.56
N LYS A 270 -13.81 -23.45 -8.19
CA LYS A 270 -13.22 -24.62 -7.57
C LYS A 270 -13.37 -25.83 -8.49
N ASP A 271 -12.36 -26.69 -8.54
CA ASP A 271 -12.48 -27.98 -9.21
C ASP A 271 -13.30 -28.99 -8.38
N GLY A 272 -13.54 -30.20 -8.91
CA GLY A 272 -14.29 -31.24 -8.20
C GLY A 272 -13.67 -31.73 -6.88
N LYS A 273 -12.45 -31.29 -6.54
CA LYS A 273 -11.76 -31.56 -5.27
C LYS A 273 -11.74 -30.34 -4.35
N GLY A 274 -12.41 -29.24 -4.74
CA GLY A 274 -12.42 -27.99 -3.99
C GLY A 274 -11.17 -27.13 -4.16
N LYS A 275 -10.25 -27.48 -5.06
CA LYS A 275 -9.04 -26.66 -5.33
C LYS A 275 -9.43 -25.44 -6.16
N ILE A 276 -8.92 -24.28 -5.76
CA ILE A 276 -9.14 -23.03 -6.48
C ILE A 276 -8.44 -23.08 -7.86
N VAL A 277 -9.20 -22.77 -8.90
CA VAL A 277 -8.77 -22.72 -10.29
C VAL A 277 -9.36 -21.49 -11.00
N GLY A 278 -8.83 -21.16 -12.17
CA GLY A 278 -9.40 -20.10 -13.02
C GLY A 278 -10.79 -20.47 -13.52
N LEU A 279 -11.67 -19.47 -13.63
CA LEU A 279 -12.95 -19.64 -14.31
C LEU A 279 -12.72 -19.72 -15.83
N PRO A 280 -13.39 -20.62 -16.58
CA PRO A 280 -13.31 -20.62 -18.03
C PRO A 280 -13.51 -19.22 -18.63
N GLY A 281 -12.66 -18.83 -19.58
CA GLY A 281 -12.68 -17.49 -20.20
C GLY A 281 -11.92 -16.39 -19.42
N PHE A 282 -11.47 -16.67 -18.19
CA PHE A 282 -10.73 -15.72 -17.34
C PHE A 282 -9.46 -16.34 -16.76
N ASP A 283 -8.29 -15.82 -17.14
CA ASP A 283 -7.00 -16.29 -16.66
C ASP A 283 -6.73 -15.75 -15.24
N PRO A 284 -6.52 -16.61 -14.24
CA PRO A 284 -6.31 -16.17 -12.88
C PRO A 284 -4.96 -15.45 -12.65
N HIS A 285 -4.01 -15.60 -13.56
CA HIS A 285 -2.65 -15.06 -13.46
C HIS A 285 -2.51 -13.71 -14.17
N TYR A 286 -3.15 -13.57 -15.34
CA TYR A 286 -2.96 -12.43 -16.25
C TYR A 286 -4.25 -11.65 -16.56
N GLY A 287 -5.43 -12.17 -16.19
CA GLY A 287 -6.70 -11.46 -16.39
C GLY A 287 -6.94 -10.33 -15.38
N THR A 288 -7.69 -9.32 -15.78
CA THR A 288 -8.13 -8.20 -14.92
C THR A 288 -9.57 -7.81 -15.26
N THR A 289 -10.26 -7.16 -14.32
CA THR A 289 -11.62 -6.62 -14.51
C THR A 289 -11.61 -5.30 -15.31
N ALA A 290 -10.46 -4.64 -15.40
CA ALA A 290 -10.27 -3.50 -16.28
C ALA A 290 -10.12 -3.95 -17.73
N SER A 291 -10.66 -3.18 -18.68
CA SER A 291 -10.63 -3.52 -20.10
C SER A 291 -10.72 -2.26 -20.97
N PRO A 292 -10.44 -2.33 -22.29
CA PRO A 292 -10.67 -1.20 -23.18
C PRO A 292 -12.13 -0.72 -23.18
N ALA A 293 -13.10 -1.62 -22.93
CA ALA A 293 -14.51 -1.25 -22.85
C ALA A 293 -14.85 -0.45 -21.59
N SER A 294 -14.12 -0.67 -20.49
CA SER A 294 -14.27 0.08 -19.24
C SER A 294 -13.22 1.18 -19.06
N ALA A 295 -12.37 1.40 -20.06
CA ALA A 295 -11.26 2.36 -19.99
C ALA A 295 -11.75 3.79 -19.76
N LYS A 296 -12.82 4.21 -20.45
CA LYS A 296 -13.40 5.55 -20.33
C LYS A 296 -14.91 5.48 -20.34
N LEU A 297 -15.55 6.05 -19.32
CA LEU A 297 -17.01 6.07 -19.20
C LEU A 297 -17.49 7.50 -18.92
N SER A 298 -18.59 7.90 -19.58
CA SER A 298 -19.30 9.13 -19.28
C SER A 298 -20.44 8.83 -18.31
N LEU A 299 -20.28 9.22 -17.05
CA LEU A 299 -21.26 8.98 -16.00
C LEU A 299 -22.18 10.18 -15.90
N ARG A 300 -23.47 10.01 -16.23
CA ARG A 300 -24.48 11.07 -16.09
C ARG A 300 -24.72 11.34 -14.60
N SER A 301 -24.80 12.60 -14.18
CA SER A 301 -25.17 13.02 -12.83
C SER A 301 -26.20 14.15 -12.88
N ALA A 302 -26.74 14.52 -11.71
CA ALA A 302 -27.64 15.66 -11.60
C ALA A 302 -26.96 17.02 -11.91
N THR A 303 -25.63 17.08 -11.84
CA THR A 303 -24.83 18.29 -12.04
C THR A 303 -24.08 18.32 -13.38
N GLY A 304 -24.17 17.25 -14.17
CA GLY A 304 -23.51 17.15 -15.48
C GLY A 304 -22.94 15.77 -15.75
N ILE A 305 -21.97 15.68 -16.67
CA ILE A 305 -21.24 14.45 -16.93
C ILE A 305 -19.99 14.39 -16.03
N VAL A 306 -19.82 13.28 -15.31
CA VAL A 306 -18.58 12.92 -14.62
C VAL A 306 -17.80 11.97 -15.51
N ASN A 307 -16.59 12.36 -15.89
CA ASN A 307 -15.72 11.52 -16.71
C ASN A 307 -14.95 10.55 -15.82
N PHE A 308 -15.15 9.26 -16.04
CA PHE A 308 -14.36 8.20 -15.45
C PHE A 308 -13.28 7.78 -16.46
N ASP A 309 -12.01 7.79 -16.05
CA ASP A 309 -10.87 7.40 -16.88
C ASP A 309 -10.03 6.36 -16.15
N ASN A 310 -10.30 5.09 -16.41
CA ASN A 310 -9.59 3.98 -15.81
C ASN A 310 -8.17 3.81 -16.37
N THR A 311 -7.84 4.44 -17.52
CA THR A 311 -6.45 4.47 -18.04
C THR A 311 -5.51 5.27 -17.14
N LYS A 312 -6.09 5.98 -16.17
CA LYS A 312 -5.39 6.77 -15.17
C LYS A 312 -5.31 6.09 -13.80
N GLY A 313 -6.03 5.00 -13.56
CA GLY A 313 -6.00 4.29 -12.26
C GLY A 313 -6.01 5.26 -11.08
N THR A 314 -5.03 5.14 -10.18
CA THR A 314 -4.66 6.18 -9.21
C THR A 314 -3.73 7.20 -9.88
N ASP A 315 -4.27 8.34 -10.32
CA ASP A 315 -3.52 9.48 -10.87
C ASP A 315 -3.22 10.46 -9.74
N ILE A 316 -1.95 10.69 -9.45
CA ILE A 316 -1.49 11.60 -8.40
C ILE A 316 -0.57 12.65 -8.98
N ARG A 317 -0.82 13.90 -8.57
CA ARG A 317 0.11 15.02 -8.69
C ARG A 317 0.44 15.52 -7.30
N LEU A 318 1.71 15.55 -6.96
CA LEU A 318 2.18 15.92 -5.62
C LEU A 318 3.44 16.76 -5.72
N ASP A 319 3.40 17.91 -5.06
CA ASP A 319 4.56 18.76 -4.81
C ASP A 319 4.88 18.72 -3.32
N GLN A 320 6.16 18.53 -2.99
CA GLN A 320 6.63 18.44 -1.62
C GLN A 320 7.91 19.25 -1.46
N GLY A 321 7.92 20.18 -0.51
CA GLY A 321 9.11 20.92 -0.07
C GLY A 321 9.45 20.54 1.37
N SER A 322 10.71 20.23 1.66
CA SER A 322 11.17 19.92 3.03
C SER A 322 12.41 20.73 3.42
N ILE A 323 12.49 21.07 4.70
CA ILE A 323 13.69 21.66 5.33
C ILE A 323 14.10 20.73 6.47
N LEU A 324 15.31 20.18 6.39
CA LEU A 324 15.86 19.29 7.42
C LEU A 324 17.09 19.95 8.02
N THR A 325 17.14 20.05 9.35
CA THR A 325 18.25 20.62 10.10
C THR A 325 18.76 19.60 11.11
N ASP A 326 20.08 19.44 11.16
CA ASP A 326 20.78 18.67 12.18
C ASP A 326 21.95 19.53 12.67
N TYR A 327 22.01 19.84 13.97
CA TYR A 327 23.01 20.77 14.50
C TYR A 327 23.40 20.45 15.95
N GLU A 328 24.66 20.09 16.15
CA GLU A 328 25.32 20.08 17.46
C GLU A 328 25.80 21.50 17.81
N PHE A 329 24.98 22.23 18.56
CA PHE A 329 25.22 23.64 18.87
C PHE A 329 26.09 23.86 20.13
N ALA A 330 26.27 22.82 20.93
CA ALA A 330 27.18 22.77 22.06
C ALA A 330 27.56 21.29 22.30
N PRO A 331 28.70 21.00 22.97
CA PRO A 331 29.12 19.62 23.22
C PRO A 331 28.01 18.78 23.87
N GLY A 332 27.61 17.71 23.17
CA GLY A 332 26.56 16.81 23.62
C GLY A 332 25.14 17.38 23.53
N TRP A 333 24.93 18.59 23.00
CA TRP A 333 23.61 19.17 22.72
C TRP A 333 23.33 19.17 21.23
N LYS A 334 22.27 18.47 20.83
CA LYS A 334 21.87 18.31 19.44
C LYS A 334 20.47 18.86 19.21
N LEU A 335 20.31 19.64 18.15
CA LEU A 335 19.02 20.09 17.63
C LEU A 335 18.77 19.36 16.31
N THR A 336 17.58 18.77 16.17
CA THR A 336 17.10 18.22 14.90
C THR A 336 15.74 18.83 14.60
N ASN A 337 15.54 19.30 13.38
CA ASN A 337 14.26 19.86 12.97
C ASN A 337 13.92 19.45 11.54
N GLY A 338 12.77 18.83 11.35
CA GLY A 338 12.20 18.54 10.04
C GLY A 338 10.93 19.34 9.82
N MET A 339 10.84 20.03 8.69
CA MET A 339 9.62 20.69 8.22
C MET A 339 9.28 20.18 6.83
N ARG A 340 8.00 19.93 6.55
CA ARG A 340 7.52 19.49 5.24
C ARG A 340 6.21 20.18 4.90
N TYR A 341 6.14 20.77 3.72
CA TYR A 341 4.90 21.19 3.09
C TYR A 341 4.62 20.29 1.90
N ARG A 342 3.37 19.85 1.76
CA ARG A 342 2.90 18.96 0.70
C ARG A 342 1.57 19.47 0.16
N ASP A 343 1.42 19.50 -1.16
CA ASP A 343 0.16 19.76 -1.85
C ASP A 343 -0.06 18.64 -2.87
N SER A 344 -1.17 17.93 -2.75
CA SER A 344 -1.44 16.75 -3.56
C SER A 344 -2.87 16.72 -4.08
N TYR A 345 -3.02 16.38 -5.35
CA TYR A 345 -4.30 16.12 -6.00
C TYR A 345 -4.29 14.69 -6.54
N THR A 346 -5.17 13.85 -6.02
CA THR A 346 -5.29 12.45 -6.40
C THR A 346 -6.68 12.16 -6.95
N VAL A 347 -6.75 11.50 -8.11
CA VAL A 347 -7.98 10.89 -8.62
C VAL A 347 -7.77 9.38 -8.71
N ARG A 348 -8.52 8.64 -7.91
CA ARG A 348 -8.52 7.17 -7.91
C ARG A 348 -9.70 6.66 -8.72
N ASN A 349 -9.41 6.19 -9.93
CA ASN A 349 -10.31 5.46 -10.81
C ASN A 349 -10.09 3.96 -10.63
N GLY A 350 -11.18 3.20 -10.54
CA GLY A 350 -11.13 1.74 -10.59
C GLY A 350 -12.48 1.12 -10.93
N VAL A 351 -12.42 -0.09 -11.47
CA VAL A 351 -13.59 -0.95 -11.75
C VAL A 351 -13.64 -2.03 -10.68
N TYR A 352 -14.47 -1.82 -9.67
CA TYR A 352 -14.52 -2.69 -8.49
C TYR A 352 -15.61 -3.76 -8.64
N PRO A 353 -15.29 -5.05 -8.74
CA PRO A 353 -16.31 -6.08 -8.80
C PRO A 353 -17.05 -6.13 -7.47
N THR A 354 -18.36 -5.99 -7.59
CA THR A 354 -19.32 -6.02 -6.48
C THR A 354 -19.89 -7.44 -6.35
N SER A 355 -20.31 -8.02 -7.46
CA SER A 355 -20.74 -9.41 -7.53
C SER A 355 -20.43 -10.02 -8.89
N VAL A 356 -20.41 -11.35 -8.91
CA VAL A 356 -20.36 -12.18 -10.11
C VAL A 356 -21.57 -13.09 -10.07
N ASN A 357 -22.31 -13.19 -11.17
CA ASN A 357 -23.58 -13.93 -11.23
C ASN A 357 -23.68 -14.65 -12.58
N THR A 358 -24.45 -15.73 -12.62
CA THR A 358 -24.87 -16.29 -13.91
C THR A 358 -25.77 -15.29 -14.63
N ALA A 359 -25.59 -15.13 -15.95
CA ALA A 359 -26.40 -14.24 -16.77
C ALA A 359 -27.89 -14.61 -16.69
N ALA A 360 -28.20 -15.91 -16.60
CA ALA A 360 -29.56 -16.42 -16.48
C ALA A 360 -30.24 -15.95 -15.19
N ALA A 361 -29.57 -16.05 -14.05
CA ALA A 361 -30.12 -15.61 -12.76
C ALA A 361 -30.32 -14.09 -12.74
N PHE A 362 -29.37 -13.33 -13.29
CA PHE A 362 -29.48 -11.88 -13.37
C PHE A 362 -30.65 -11.42 -14.27
N LEU A 363 -30.82 -12.05 -15.44
CA LEU A 363 -31.97 -11.77 -16.31
C LEU A 363 -33.29 -12.10 -15.63
N ALA A 364 -33.39 -13.26 -14.98
CA ALA A 364 -34.59 -13.68 -14.27
C ALA A 364 -34.98 -12.68 -13.17
N ALA A 365 -34.01 -12.19 -12.40
CA ALA A 365 -34.23 -11.23 -11.32
C ALA A 365 -34.75 -9.86 -11.82
N ASN A 366 -34.37 -9.44 -13.02
CA ASN A 366 -34.73 -8.12 -13.57
C ASN A 366 -35.91 -8.16 -14.56
N ARG A 367 -36.35 -9.36 -14.98
CA ARG A 367 -37.37 -9.53 -16.02
C ARG A 367 -38.70 -8.84 -15.70
N ALA A 368 -39.22 -9.05 -14.49
CA ALA A 368 -40.51 -8.49 -14.11
C ALA A 368 -40.49 -6.95 -14.08
N ALA A 369 -39.42 -6.37 -13.53
CA ALA A 369 -39.25 -4.92 -13.48
C ALA A 369 -39.17 -4.31 -14.88
N LEU A 370 -38.41 -4.93 -15.79
CA LEU A 370 -38.25 -4.45 -17.17
C LEU A 370 -39.53 -4.54 -18.00
N LEU A 371 -40.24 -5.67 -17.92
CA LEU A 371 -41.52 -5.83 -18.63
C LEU A 371 -42.58 -4.87 -18.09
N GLY A 372 -42.55 -4.55 -16.79
CA GLY A 372 -43.44 -3.58 -16.16
C GLY A 372 -43.13 -2.14 -16.53
N ALA A 373 -41.84 -1.80 -16.70
CA ALA A 373 -41.41 -0.43 -16.97
C ALA A 373 -41.57 0.01 -18.43
N PHE A 374 -41.51 -0.92 -19.39
CA PHE A 374 -41.53 -0.60 -20.82
C PHE A 374 -42.74 -1.20 -21.55
N PRO A 375 -43.80 -0.42 -21.80
CA PRO A 375 -44.97 -0.87 -22.54
C PRO A 375 -44.61 -1.44 -23.92
N GLY A 376 -45.15 -2.62 -24.24
CA GLY A 376 -44.88 -3.32 -25.49
C GLY A 376 -43.66 -4.25 -25.44
N ALA A 377 -42.92 -4.29 -24.33
CA ALA A 377 -41.94 -5.33 -24.08
C ALA A 377 -42.61 -6.69 -23.87
N THR A 378 -42.13 -7.72 -24.55
CA THR A 378 -42.58 -9.11 -24.40
C THR A 378 -41.49 -10.02 -23.89
N ASP A 379 -40.22 -9.61 -23.98
CA ASP A 379 -39.08 -10.36 -23.47
C ASP A 379 -37.92 -9.46 -23.04
N VAL A 380 -36.90 -10.05 -22.41
CA VAL A 380 -35.67 -9.37 -21.99
C VAL A 380 -34.44 -10.12 -22.49
N GLN A 381 -33.42 -9.38 -22.91
CA GLN A 381 -32.20 -9.94 -23.49
C GLN A 381 -30.97 -9.23 -22.93
N ILE A 382 -29.83 -9.92 -22.93
CA ILE A 382 -28.52 -9.28 -22.76
C ILE A 382 -27.90 -9.11 -24.16
N ARG A 383 -27.39 -7.92 -24.44
CA ARG A 383 -26.67 -7.58 -25.67
C ARG A 383 -25.36 -6.89 -25.35
N TYR A 384 -24.36 -7.00 -26.21
CA TYR A 384 -23.15 -6.20 -26.07
C TYR A 384 -23.43 -4.72 -26.36
N ALA A 385 -22.96 -3.85 -25.49
CA ALA A 385 -23.25 -2.41 -25.55
C ALA A 385 -22.61 -1.71 -26.77
N ASP A 386 -21.52 -2.26 -27.31
CA ASP A 386 -20.75 -1.68 -28.41
C ASP A 386 -21.36 -1.96 -29.81
N ASN A 387 -21.99 -3.13 -30.00
CA ASN A 387 -22.45 -3.58 -31.32
C ASN A 387 -23.85 -4.23 -31.33
N GLY A 388 -24.50 -4.33 -30.17
CA GLY A 388 -25.85 -4.87 -30.04
C GLY A 388 -25.97 -6.38 -30.26
N GLN A 389 -24.86 -7.11 -30.40
CA GLN A 389 -24.89 -8.57 -30.56
C GLN A 389 -25.47 -9.25 -29.31
N ALA A 390 -26.31 -10.26 -29.52
CA ALA A 390 -26.90 -11.01 -28.42
C ALA A 390 -25.83 -11.78 -27.62
N PHE A 391 -25.92 -11.71 -26.30
CA PHE A 391 -25.06 -12.47 -25.39
C PHE A 391 -25.62 -13.88 -25.20
N ASN A 392 -24.77 -14.90 -25.33
CA ASN A 392 -25.18 -16.28 -25.06
C ASN A 392 -25.30 -16.52 -23.54
N VAL A 393 -26.51 -16.34 -23.01
CA VAL A 393 -26.82 -16.47 -21.58
C VAL A 393 -26.37 -17.80 -20.96
N ALA A 394 -26.35 -18.88 -21.73
CA ALA A 394 -26.03 -20.21 -21.20
C ALA A 394 -24.52 -20.50 -21.12
N ASN A 395 -23.71 -19.93 -22.03
CA ASN A 395 -22.30 -20.35 -22.17
C ASN A 395 -21.39 -19.30 -22.83
N GLN A 396 -21.74 -18.01 -22.79
CA GLN A 396 -20.85 -16.98 -23.32
C GLN A 396 -19.47 -17.09 -22.65
N ASN A 397 -18.40 -17.00 -23.44
CA ASN A 397 -17.01 -17.12 -22.98
C ASN A 397 -16.68 -18.44 -22.24
N GLY A 398 -17.53 -19.47 -22.36
CA GLY A 398 -17.38 -20.74 -21.66
C GLY A 398 -17.86 -20.75 -20.21
N ASN A 399 -18.48 -19.66 -19.74
CA ASN A 399 -19.00 -19.54 -18.37
C ASN A 399 -20.46 -19.06 -18.31
N GLY A 400 -20.92 -18.21 -19.23
CA GLY A 400 -22.28 -17.64 -19.19
C GLY A 400 -22.50 -16.67 -18.02
N ASP A 401 -21.42 -16.13 -17.44
CA ASP A 401 -21.43 -15.29 -16.26
C ASP A 401 -21.23 -13.81 -16.61
N ILE A 402 -21.67 -12.95 -15.68
CA ILE A 402 -21.53 -11.49 -15.77
C ILE A 402 -20.98 -10.91 -14.46
N PHE A 403 -20.31 -9.76 -14.59
CA PHE A 403 -19.92 -8.91 -13.50
C PHE A 403 -20.88 -7.76 -13.28
N ILE A 404 -21.16 -7.47 -12.01
CA ILE A 404 -21.67 -6.17 -11.58
C ILE A 404 -20.50 -5.45 -10.90
N ASN A 405 -20.04 -4.37 -11.52
CA ASN A 405 -18.90 -3.59 -11.02
C ASN A 405 -19.35 -2.19 -10.59
N ALA A 406 -18.60 -1.57 -9.69
CA ALA A 406 -18.66 -0.13 -9.45
C ALA A 406 -17.51 0.54 -10.23
N ALA A 407 -17.84 1.32 -11.25
CA ALA A 407 -16.92 2.28 -11.86
C ALA A 407 -16.87 3.51 -10.94
N ARG A 408 -15.77 3.64 -10.20
CA ARG A 408 -15.66 4.58 -9.07
C ARG A 408 -14.46 5.51 -9.28
N PRO A 409 -14.70 6.78 -9.66
CA PRO A 409 -13.77 7.87 -9.43
C PRO A 409 -13.92 8.42 -8.01
N VAL A 410 -12.80 8.52 -7.29
CA VAL A 410 -12.69 9.25 -6.02
C VAL A 410 -11.63 10.32 -6.18
N THR A 411 -11.96 11.56 -5.86
CA THR A 411 -11.00 12.68 -5.86
C THR A 411 -10.69 13.08 -4.43
N VAL A 412 -9.40 13.11 -4.11
CA VAL A 412 -8.86 13.59 -2.85
C VAL A 412 -7.87 14.70 -3.16
N TRP A 413 -8.15 15.90 -2.68
CA TRP A 413 -7.17 16.98 -2.65
C TRP A 413 -6.78 17.20 -1.20
N GLU A 414 -5.48 17.19 -0.93
CA GLU A 414 -4.91 17.27 0.40
C GLU A 414 -3.72 18.23 0.38
N ARG A 415 -3.72 19.16 1.33
CA ARG A 415 -2.59 20.03 1.64
C ARG A 415 -2.17 19.79 3.08
N GLU A 416 -0.87 19.68 3.29
CA GLU A 416 -0.31 19.32 4.59
C GLU A 416 0.93 20.13 4.93
N PHE A 417 1.05 20.55 6.19
CA PHE A 417 2.28 21.05 6.78
C PHE A 417 2.63 20.24 8.03
N LEU A 418 3.87 19.74 8.08
CA LEU A 418 4.43 18.96 9.17
C LEU A 418 5.64 19.68 9.77
N ASN A 419 5.78 19.61 11.08
CA ASN A 419 7.01 19.94 11.79
C ASN A 419 7.31 18.92 12.89
N ASP A 420 8.55 18.45 12.94
CA ASP A 420 9.10 17.64 14.01
C ASP A 420 10.38 18.31 14.51
N PHE A 421 10.31 18.91 15.69
CA PHE A 421 11.40 19.61 16.34
C PHE A 421 11.90 18.82 17.55
N ARG A 422 13.21 18.65 17.67
CA ARG A 422 13.86 17.84 18.72
C ARG A 422 15.07 18.56 19.28
N ILE A 423 15.22 18.52 20.60
CA ILE A 423 16.47 18.84 21.29
C ILE A 423 16.87 17.62 22.10
N ALA A 424 18.10 17.16 21.91
CA ALA A 424 18.70 16.07 22.65
C ALA A 424 19.94 16.54 23.41
N HIS A 425 20.19 15.95 24.57
CA HIS A 425 21.37 16.19 25.36
C HIS A 425 21.95 14.91 25.95
N LYS A 426 23.25 14.69 25.73
CA LYS A 426 24.02 13.66 26.40
C LYS A 426 24.70 14.18 27.66
N PHE A 427 24.50 13.50 28.78
CA PHE A 427 25.12 13.85 30.05
C PHE A 427 25.43 12.62 30.91
N GLU A 428 26.32 12.79 31.88
CA GLU A 428 26.71 11.74 32.83
C GLU A 428 26.00 11.92 34.17
N ALA A 429 25.21 10.91 34.57
CA ALA A 429 24.58 10.84 35.89
C ALA A 429 24.27 9.36 36.23
N ALA A 430 25.13 8.72 37.04
CA ALA A 430 25.01 7.28 37.32
C ALA A 430 24.96 6.41 36.03
N GLY A 431 25.81 6.75 35.05
CA GLY A 431 25.79 6.24 33.69
C GLY A 431 25.58 7.37 32.69
N THR A 432 25.63 7.05 31.40
CA THR A 432 25.44 8.03 30.31
C THR A 432 23.96 8.08 29.94
N HIS A 433 23.37 9.27 30.00
CA HIS A 433 22.03 9.54 29.49
C HIS A 433 22.11 10.15 28.10
N ASP A 434 21.16 9.82 27.24
CA ASP A 434 20.91 10.46 25.95
C ASP A 434 19.44 10.86 25.90
N PHE A 435 19.16 11.98 26.57
CA PHE A 435 17.82 12.50 26.77
C PHE A 435 17.39 13.31 25.56
N ALA A 436 16.12 13.19 25.17
CA ALA A 436 15.53 13.99 24.11
C ALA A 436 14.15 14.50 24.49
N PHE A 437 13.84 15.72 24.08
CA PHE A 437 12.51 16.32 24.09
C PHE A 437 12.13 16.70 22.68
N GLY A 438 10.88 16.44 22.29
CA GLY A 438 10.39 16.78 20.97
C GLY A 438 8.97 17.35 20.96
N PHE A 439 8.74 18.18 19.96
CA PHE A 439 7.47 18.81 19.62
C PHE A 439 7.12 18.46 18.19
N TYR A 440 5.93 17.91 17.98
CA TYR A 440 5.39 17.58 16.67
C TYR A 440 4.13 18.38 16.40
N TYR A 441 4.03 18.90 15.18
CA TYR A 441 2.87 19.62 14.67
C TYR A 441 2.52 19.12 13.28
N ALA A 442 1.22 18.89 13.02
CA ALA A 442 0.70 18.65 11.69
C ALA A 442 -0.58 19.46 11.48
N ASN A 443 -0.73 20.04 10.29
CA ASN A 443 -1.96 20.65 9.83
C ASN A 443 -2.29 20.10 8.43
N ILE A 444 -3.54 19.67 8.25
CA ILE A 444 -4.01 19.01 7.03
C ILE A 444 -5.33 19.66 6.64
N ASP A 445 -5.46 20.01 5.37
CA ASP A 445 -6.74 20.36 4.73
C ASP A 445 -7.06 19.30 3.69
N GLU A 446 -8.23 18.70 3.78
CA GLU A 446 -8.69 17.62 2.90
C GLU A 446 -10.03 17.98 2.25
N THR A 447 -10.16 17.67 0.97
CA THR A 447 -11.45 17.57 0.28
C THR A 447 -11.60 16.19 -0.30
N PHE A 448 -12.80 15.65 -0.22
CA PHE A 448 -13.14 14.31 -0.69
C PHE A 448 -14.41 14.38 -1.54
N SER A 449 -14.35 13.81 -2.74
CA SER A 449 -15.55 13.59 -3.54
C SER A 449 -15.55 12.21 -4.20
N ARG A 450 -16.72 11.60 -4.28
CA ARG A 450 -16.94 10.30 -4.93
C ARG A 450 -18.26 10.34 -5.68
N TYR A 451 -18.23 9.89 -6.93
CA TYR A 451 -19.41 9.72 -7.76
C TYR A 451 -19.29 8.46 -8.60
N SER A 452 -19.94 7.38 -8.20
CA SER A 452 -19.79 6.07 -8.85
C SER A 452 -20.96 5.75 -9.78
N ALA A 453 -20.74 4.78 -10.67
CA ALA A 453 -21.80 4.11 -11.40
C ALA A 453 -21.66 2.59 -11.32
N SER A 454 -22.78 1.88 -11.27
CA SER A 454 -22.80 0.42 -11.41
C SER A 454 -22.76 0.05 -12.89
N THR A 455 -21.88 -0.87 -13.28
CA THR A 455 -21.73 -1.35 -14.66
C THR A 455 -21.94 -2.85 -14.75
N VAL A 456 -22.42 -3.31 -15.90
CA VAL A 456 -22.59 -4.73 -16.23
C VAL A 456 -21.59 -5.10 -17.32
N GLN A 457 -20.83 -6.16 -17.09
CA GLN A 457 -19.82 -6.63 -18.04
C GLN A 457 -19.84 -8.14 -18.15
N ASP A 458 -19.36 -8.70 -19.26
CA ASP A 458 -19.17 -10.15 -19.36
C ASP A 458 -17.98 -10.63 -18.55
N VAL A 459 -17.94 -11.91 -18.20
CA VAL A 459 -16.77 -12.49 -17.55
C VAL A 459 -15.81 -13.02 -18.61
N SER A 460 -14.75 -12.25 -18.89
CA SER A 460 -13.63 -12.64 -19.74
C SER A 460 -12.37 -11.81 -19.46
N ASN A 461 -11.20 -12.24 -19.94
CA ASN A 461 -9.94 -11.48 -19.84
C ASN A 461 -10.01 -10.08 -20.44
N ASN A 462 -10.84 -9.88 -21.46
CA ASN A 462 -11.07 -8.58 -22.10
C ASN A 462 -12.56 -8.25 -21.99
N SER A 463 -12.98 -7.99 -20.76
CA SER A 463 -14.38 -7.85 -20.41
C SER A 463 -15.06 -6.74 -21.21
N ARG A 464 -16.23 -7.05 -21.78
CA ARG A 464 -17.02 -6.11 -22.58
C ARG A 464 -18.28 -5.69 -21.82
N LEU A 465 -18.66 -4.42 -21.98
CA LEU A 465 -19.88 -3.86 -21.42
C LEU A 465 -21.12 -4.52 -22.02
N LEU A 466 -22.11 -4.77 -21.16
CA LEU A 466 -23.36 -5.44 -21.53
C LEU A 466 -24.56 -4.55 -21.26
N ASP A 467 -25.47 -4.48 -22.23
CA ASP A 467 -26.78 -3.90 -22.04
C ASP A 467 -27.86 -4.96 -21.77
N VAL A 468 -28.68 -4.74 -20.76
CA VAL A 468 -29.87 -5.55 -20.48
C VAL A 468 -31.09 -4.82 -21.01
N VAL A 469 -31.65 -5.34 -22.09
CA VAL A 469 -32.67 -4.68 -22.90
C VAL A 469 -34.02 -5.38 -22.79
N ALA A 470 -35.10 -4.60 -22.79
CA ALA A 470 -36.46 -5.05 -22.99
C ALA A 470 -36.77 -5.00 -24.49
N VAL A 471 -37.32 -6.08 -25.04
CA VAL A 471 -37.62 -6.22 -26.48
C VAL A 471 -39.09 -6.55 -26.72
N ASN A 472 -39.63 -6.05 -27.82
CA ASN A 472 -40.95 -6.43 -28.29
C ASN A 472 -40.95 -7.80 -29.02
N ALA A 473 -42.11 -8.24 -29.49
CA ALA A 473 -42.27 -9.52 -30.17
C ALA A 473 -41.45 -9.64 -31.48
N ALA A 474 -41.06 -8.52 -32.08
CA ALA A 474 -40.18 -8.48 -33.27
C ALA A 474 -38.68 -8.44 -32.89
N GLY A 475 -38.33 -8.53 -31.61
CA GLY A 475 -36.94 -8.45 -31.13
C GLY A 475 -36.35 -7.04 -31.15
N THR A 476 -37.17 -6.01 -31.36
CA THR A 476 -36.74 -4.60 -31.33
C THR A 476 -36.67 -4.12 -29.89
N VAL A 477 -35.59 -3.40 -29.54
CA VAL A 477 -35.41 -2.82 -28.20
C VAL A 477 -36.44 -1.71 -27.98
N VAL A 478 -37.19 -1.79 -26.89
CA VAL A 478 -38.19 -0.79 -26.49
C VAL A 478 -37.83 -0.06 -25.19
N GLY A 479 -36.78 -0.52 -24.50
CA GLY A 479 -36.22 0.08 -23.30
C GLY A 479 -35.10 -0.78 -22.73
N ALA A 480 -34.46 -0.35 -21.65
CA ALA A 480 -33.35 -1.08 -21.05
C ALA A 480 -33.21 -0.84 -19.54
N LEU A 481 -32.62 -1.79 -18.82
CA LEU A 481 -32.15 -1.57 -17.45
C LEU A 481 -30.90 -0.67 -17.46
N THR A 482 -30.09 -0.84 -18.49
CA THR A 482 -28.77 -0.24 -18.62
C THR A 482 -28.74 0.80 -19.74
N ARG A 483 -27.68 1.60 -19.75
CA ARG A 483 -27.29 2.43 -20.89
C ARG A 483 -25.78 2.31 -21.10
N ASN A 484 -25.36 1.83 -22.27
CA ASN A 484 -23.94 1.66 -22.61
C ASN A 484 -23.19 0.89 -21.51
N GLY A 485 -23.80 -0.19 -20.98
CA GLY A 485 -23.23 -0.98 -19.89
C GLY A 485 -23.43 -0.42 -18.49
N VAL A 486 -23.94 0.79 -18.30
CA VAL A 486 -24.22 1.37 -16.97
C VAL A 486 -25.60 0.97 -16.51
N ALA A 487 -25.71 0.24 -15.40
CA ALA A 487 -26.98 -0.18 -14.78
C ALA A 487 -27.55 0.83 -13.78
N ARG A 488 -26.69 1.67 -13.19
CA ARG A 488 -27.14 2.73 -12.27
C ARG A 488 -26.09 3.84 -12.22
N TYR A 489 -26.44 5.02 -12.70
CA TYR A 489 -25.67 6.23 -12.44
C TYR A 489 -25.83 6.67 -10.99
N GLY A 490 -24.81 7.31 -10.41
CA GLY A 490 -24.84 7.76 -9.01
C GLY A 490 -25.13 6.61 -8.06
N SER A 491 -24.47 5.45 -8.24
CA SER A 491 -24.62 4.30 -7.36
C SER A 491 -24.00 4.57 -5.98
N GLU A 492 -23.07 5.51 -5.90
CA GLU A 492 -22.52 6.07 -4.67
C GLU A 492 -22.29 7.57 -4.86
N PHE A 493 -22.51 8.32 -3.78
CA PHE A 493 -22.19 9.73 -3.70
C PHE A 493 -21.54 10.02 -2.34
N ALA A 494 -20.50 10.84 -2.35
CA ALA A 494 -20.00 11.50 -1.14
C ALA A 494 -19.29 12.79 -1.56
N ASN A 495 -19.45 13.84 -0.75
CA ASN A 495 -18.79 15.11 -0.92
C ASN A 495 -18.55 15.70 0.47
N GLY A 496 -17.31 16.07 0.77
CA GLY A 496 -16.93 16.56 2.08
C GLY A 496 -15.62 17.31 2.07
N THR A 497 -15.43 18.14 3.08
CA THR A 497 -14.21 18.90 3.32
C THR A 497 -13.95 19.00 4.80
N GLY A 498 -12.69 19.02 5.20
CA GLY A 498 -12.31 19.24 6.59
C GLY A 498 -10.86 19.60 6.74
N SER A 499 -10.52 20.03 7.95
CA SER A 499 -9.16 20.26 8.39
C SER A 499 -8.86 19.46 9.65
N GLN A 500 -7.59 19.10 9.81
CA GLN A 500 -7.04 18.46 10.99
C GLN A 500 -5.86 19.28 11.51
N THR A 501 -5.75 19.39 12.83
CA THR A 501 -4.53 19.83 13.51
C THR A 501 -4.14 18.78 14.53
N THR A 502 -2.90 18.31 14.46
CA THR A 502 -2.31 17.40 15.43
C THR A 502 -1.15 18.10 16.12
N ILE A 503 -1.12 18.05 17.46
CA ILE A 503 -0.01 18.52 18.29
C ILE A 503 0.44 17.36 19.16
N ALA A 504 1.74 17.11 19.24
CA ALA A 504 2.29 16.17 20.19
C ALA A 504 3.52 16.71 20.90
N LEU A 505 3.66 16.29 22.15
CA LEU A 505 4.86 16.47 22.97
C LEU A 505 5.37 15.10 23.35
N TYR A 506 6.68 14.90 23.24
CA TYR A 506 7.28 13.66 23.69
C TYR A 506 8.64 13.89 24.32
N ALA A 507 9.02 12.96 25.19
CA ALA A 507 10.33 12.90 25.78
C ALA A 507 10.80 11.45 25.83
N SER A 508 12.10 11.25 25.73
CA SER A 508 12.72 9.94 25.84
C SER A 508 14.09 10.04 26.48
N ASP A 509 14.54 8.94 27.06
CA ASP A 509 15.89 8.81 27.58
C ASP A 509 16.45 7.43 27.24
N GLU A 510 17.70 7.39 26.80
CA GLU A 510 18.51 6.18 26.68
C GLU A 510 19.60 6.20 27.77
N TRP A 511 19.35 5.53 28.89
CA TRP A 511 20.26 5.46 30.03
C TRP A 511 21.19 4.25 29.95
N GLN A 512 22.42 4.50 29.54
CA GLN A 512 23.52 3.53 29.51
C GLN A 512 24.13 3.41 30.92
N ILE A 513 23.64 2.45 31.71
CA ILE A 513 24.05 2.23 33.11
C ILE A 513 25.48 1.67 33.19
N THR A 514 25.76 0.69 32.33
CA THR A 514 27.09 0.09 32.19
C THR A 514 27.41 -0.02 30.69
N PRO A 515 28.66 -0.34 30.29
CA PRO A 515 28.97 -0.56 28.88
C PRO A 515 28.15 -1.66 28.19
N THR A 516 27.48 -2.54 28.96
CA THR A 516 26.72 -3.67 28.45
C THR A 516 25.23 -3.63 28.80
N LEU A 517 24.78 -2.74 29.70
CA LEU A 517 23.39 -2.69 30.16
C LEU A 517 22.82 -1.28 29.93
N ARG A 518 21.69 -1.22 29.21
CA ARG A 518 20.94 0.01 28.96
C ARG A 518 19.48 -0.15 29.38
N PHE A 519 18.92 0.90 29.94
CA PHE A 519 17.47 1.10 30.02
C PHE A 519 17.09 2.28 29.12
N ASP A 520 15.96 2.18 28.46
CA ASP A 520 15.45 3.28 27.65
C ASP A 520 13.93 3.34 27.73
N GLY A 521 13.39 4.52 27.53
CA GLY A 521 11.95 4.73 27.59
C GLY A 521 11.55 6.08 27.05
N GLY A 522 10.25 6.25 26.87
CA GLY A 522 9.71 7.51 26.41
C GLY A 522 8.21 7.59 26.59
N ILE A 523 7.72 8.83 26.54
CA ILE A 523 6.31 9.18 26.68
C ILE A 523 5.94 10.17 25.58
N ARG A 524 4.74 10.05 25.04
CA ARG A 524 4.14 10.95 24.06
C ARG A 524 2.74 11.28 24.50
N TRP A 525 2.42 12.57 24.62
CA TRP A 525 1.05 13.05 24.62
C TRP A 525 0.75 13.61 23.24
N GLU A 526 -0.39 13.22 22.67
CA GLU A 526 -0.84 13.72 21.36
C GLU A 526 -2.31 14.14 21.43
N GLN A 527 -2.63 15.25 20.77
CA GLN A 527 -3.98 15.74 20.59
C GLN A 527 -4.24 16.00 19.12
N MET A 528 -5.37 15.48 18.63
CA MET A 528 -5.89 15.74 17.31
C MET A 528 -7.21 16.51 17.43
N LYS A 529 -7.35 17.61 16.68
CA LYS A 529 -8.62 18.29 16.43
C LYS A 529 -8.98 18.24 14.95
N ALA A 530 -10.17 17.76 14.62
CA ALA A 530 -10.70 17.72 13.26
C ALA A 530 -12.03 18.48 13.18
N ASN A 531 -12.18 19.30 12.14
CA ASN A 531 -13.43 20.02 11.89
C ASN A 531 -13.70 20.07 10.38
N GLY A 532 -14.97 20.17 9.99
CA GLY A 532 -15.33 20.15 8.57
C GLY A 532 -16.81 19.98 8.36
N ALA A 533 -17.18 19.61 7.15
CA ALA A 533 -18.56 19.39 6.75
C ALA A 533 -18.69 18.31 5.67
N GLN A 534 -19.82 17.61 5.69
CA GLN A 534 -20.16 16.56 4.73
C GLN A 534 -21.55 16.84 4.14
N GLU A 535 -21.66 16.74 2.81
CA GLU A 535 -22.90 17.01 2.09
C GLU A 535 -23.85 15.82 2.12
N GLY A 536 -25.09 16.04 2.58
CA GLY A 536 -26.14 15.03 2.51
C GLY A 536 -26.46 14.61 1.07
N GLN A 537 -27.07 13.43 0.93
CA GLN A 537 -27.45 12.87 -0.36
C GLN A 537 -28.96 12.86 -0.56
N LYS A 538 -29.39 12.89 -1.82
CA LYS A 538 -30.76 12.65 -2.26
C LYS A 538 -30.75 11.79 -3.52
N THR A 539 -31.86 11.11 -3.77
CA THR A 539 -32.08 10.34 -5.00
C THR A 539 -32.89 11.17 -6.00
N VAL A 540 -32.46 11.18 -7.26
CA VAL A 540 -33.16 11.86 -8.35
C VAL A 540 -33.30 10.96 -9.58
N ASN A 541 -34.32 11.24 -10.39
CA ASN A 541 -34.47 10.69 -11.74
C ASN A 541 -33.98 11.75 -12.75
N LEU A 542 -33.07 11.39 -13.67
CA LEU A 542 -32.55 12.31 -14.70
C LEU A 542 -33.44 12.39 -15.97
N GLY A 543 -34.48 11.57 -16.04
CA GLY A 543 -35.60 11.71 -16.97
C GLY A 543 -35.40 11.09 -18.36
N ASP A 544 -34.47 10.14 -18.55
CA ASP A 544 -34.41 9.36 -19.80
C ASP A 544 -35.46 8.22 -19.76
N PRO A 545 -36.59 8.33 -20.49
CA PRO A 545 -37.66 7.33 -20.43
C PRO A 545 -37.28 6.00 -21.11
N THR A 546 -36.08 5.90 -21.70
CA THR A 546 -35.66 4.72 -22.46
C THR A 546 -34.68 3.82 -21.69
N THR A 547 -34.33 4.17 -20.45
CA THR A 547 -33.50 3.35 -19.56
C THR A 547 -33.92 3.51 -18.10
N LEU A 548 -33.67 2.51 -17.26
CA LEU A 548 -33.82 2.61 -15.80
C LEU A 548 -32.54 3.04 -15.10
N ALA A 549 -31.43 3.17 -15.84
CA ALA A 549 -30.11 3.44 -15.28
C ALA A 549 -30.00 4.81 -14.59
N ASP A 550 -30.87 5.77 -14.92
CA ASP A 550 -30.88 7.13 -14.38
C ASP A 550 -32.11 7.45 -13.51
N ASP A 551 -32.89 6.45 -13.11
CA ASP A 551 -34.09 6.64 -12.29
C ASP A 551 -33.77 6.89 -10.80
N THR A 552 -32.64 6.36 -10.32
CA THR A 552 -32.28 6.34 -8.89
C THR A 552 -30.86 6.86 -8.63
N VAL A 553 -30.52 7.98 -9.26
CA VAL A 553 -29.19 8.61 -9.19
C VAL A 553 -29.00 9.31 -7.84
N LEU A 554 -27.96 8.93 -7.08
CA LEU A 554 -27.57 9.66 -5.89
C LEU A 554 -26.81 10.94 -6.27
N THR A 555 -27.19 12.05 -5.65
CA THR A 555 -26.54 13.35 -5.80
C THR A 555 -26.55 14.10 -4.48
N GLY A 556 -25.72 15.13 -4.38
CA GLY A 556 -25.74 16.09 -3.29
C GLY A 556 -27.10 16.76 -3.14
N ASN A 557 -27.52 16.96 -1.88
CA ASN A 557 -28.75 17.67 -1.55
C ASN A 557 -28.52 19.16 -1.23
N GLY A 558 -27.27 19.64 -1.26
CA GLY A 558 -26.87 21.01 -0.92
C GLY A 558 -26.85 21.33 0.58
N VAL A 559 -27.15 20.36 1.44
CA VAL A 559 -27.18 20.52 2.90
C VAL A 559 -25.95 19.89 3.52
N PHE A 560 -25.12 20.71 4.16
CA PHE A 560 -23.88 20.28 4.79
C PHE A 560 -24.07 20.06 6.30
N THR A 561 -23.69 18.87 6.77
CA THR A 561 -23.62 18.55 8.20
C THR A 561 -22.21 18.79 8.69
N ASN A 562 -22.05 19.72 9.63
CA ASN A 562 -20.75 20.04 10.20
C ASN A 562 -20.32 19.01 11.25
N PHE A 563 -19.02 18.84 11.39
CA PHE A 563 -18.41 18.12 12.51
C PHE A 563 -17.29 18.98 13.13
N ASP A 564 -17.15 18.92 14.45
CA ASP A 564 -15.99 19.37 15.21
C ASP A 564 -15.73 18.28 16.25
N ARG A 565 -14.50 17.74 16.25
CA ARG A 565 -14.09 16.56 17.01
C ARG A 565 -12.70 16.77 17.54
N LYS A 566 -12.48 16.27 18.75
CA LYS A 566 -11.20 16.33 19.44
C LYS A 566 -10.94 15.01 20.14
N PHE A 567 -9.72 14.53 20.01
CA PHE A 567 -9.21 13.31 20.66
C PHE A 567 -7.82 13.61 21.21
N ASP A 568 -7.49 12.98 22.33
CA ASP A 568 -6.14 12.98 22.88
C ASP A 568 -5.87 11.67 23.61
N ASP A 569 -4.61 11.27 23.64
CA ASP A 569 -4.16 10.07 24.34
C ASP A 569 -2.66 10.17 24.71
N ILE A 570 -2.20 9.24 25.55
CA ILE A 570 -0.82 9.16 26.02
C ILE A 570 -0.24 7.78 25.67
N GLY A 571 0.85 7.79 24.93
CA GLY A 571 1.62 6.60 24.56
C GLY A 571 2.93 6.57 25.34
N TYR A 572 3.40 5.38 25.70
CA TYR A 572 4.65 5.25 26.44
C TYR A 572 5.32 3.91 26.18
N THR A 573 6.64 3.88 26.36
CA THR A 573 7.45 2.68 26.17
C THR A 573 8.54 2.61 27.22
N ALA A 574 8.91 1.39 27.60
CA ALA A 574 10.05 1.11 28.47
C ALA A 574 10.74 -0.17 27.98
N GLY A 575 12.06 -0.11 27.81
CA GLY A 575 12.92 -1.17 27.32
C GLY A 575 14.17 -1.34 28.18
N ILE A 576 14.69 -2.56 28.14
CA ILE A 576 15.99 -2.93 28.69
C ILE A 576 16.77 -3.68 27.61
N ASP A 577 18.05 -3.38 27.47
CA ASP A 577 18.98 -4.06 26.57
C ASP A 577 20.22 -4.50 27.35
N TRP A 578 20.63 -5.76 27.17
CA TRP A 578 21.82 -6.32 27.78
C TRP A 578 22.70 -7.02 26.74
N GLN A 579 23.83 -6.39 26.42
CA GLN A 579 24.90 -6.90 25.57
C GLN A 579 25.81 -7.83 26.37
N PHE A 580 25.46 -9.11 26.46
CA PHE A 580 26.28 -10.11 27.15
C PHE A 580 27.61 -10.42 26.43
N ALA A 581 27.73 -10.04 25.15
CA ALA A 581 28.96 -10.10 24.36
C ALA A 581 28.98 -8.96 23.32
N ARG A 582 30.16 -8.66 22.74
CA ARG A 582 30.26 -7.69 21.62
C ARG A 582 29.45 -8.06 20.38
N VAL A 583 29.16 -9.35 20.25
CA VAL A 583 28.48 -9.96 19.11
C VAL A 583 27.06 -10.37 19.45
N GLY A 584 26.57 -10.09 20.65
CA GLY A 584 25.23 -10.53 21.01
C GLY A 584 24.67 -9.94 22.31
N GLY A 585 23.36 -9.78 22.29
CA GLY A 585 22.59 -9.18 23.35
C GLY A 585 21.17 -9.71 23.40
N VAL A 586 20.49 -9.40 24.51
CA VAL A 586 19.06 -9.65 24.68
C VAL A 586 18.37 -8.35 25.06
N PHE A 587 17.11 -8.21 24.66
CA PHE A 587 16.28 -7.10 25.06
C PHE A 587 14.90 -7.55 25.51
N ALA A 588 14.24 -6.71 26.29
CA ALA A 588 12.81 -6.79 26.56
C ALA A 588 12.21 -5.39 26.52
N ARG A 589 10.97 -5.28 26.05
CA ARG A 589 10.26 -4.00 25.96
C ARG A 589 8.77 -4.15 26.13
N TYR A 590 8.17 -3.15 26.76
CA TYR A 590 6.73 -2.92 26.77
C TYR A 590 6.41 -1.57 26.12
N THR A 591 5.33 -1.52 25.34
CA THR A 591 4.83 -0.31 24.71
C THR A 591 3.31 -0.25 24.80
N HIS A 592 2.79 0.89 25.23
CA HIS A 592 1.42 1.29 25.01
C HIS A 592 1.39 2.32 23.85
N ALA A 593 0.63 2.01 22.81
CA ALA A 593 0.44 2.82 21.63
C ALA A 593 -1.06 3.04 21.39
N PHE A 594 -1.40 3.99 20.54
CA PHE A 594 -2.77 4.28 20.18
C PHE A 594 -2.88 4.72 18.72
N ARG A 595 -4.08 4.59 18.14
CA ARG A 595 -4.48 5.26 16.90
C ARG A 595 -5.72 6.08 17.19
N MET A 596 -5.64 7.38 16.92
CA MET A 596 -6.79 8.27 16.99
C MET A 596 -7.55 8.26 15.65
N PRO A 597 -8.86 8.56 15.65
CA PRO A 597 -9.57 8.95 14.44
C PRO A 597 -8.86 10.11 13.72
N SER A 598 -9.12 10.30 12.44
CA SER A 598 -8.61 11.41 11.61
C SER A 598 -9.75 12.22 10.99
N VAL A 599 -9.47 13.34 10.32
CA VAL A 599 -10.47 14.07 9.52
C VAL A 599 -11.17 13.15 8.50
N GLY A 600 -10.43 12.22 7.90
CA GLY A 600 -10.97 11.19 7.00
C GLY A 600 -12.03 10.28 7.64
N SER A 601 -12.04 10.16 8.97
CA SER A 601 -13.07 9.40 9.71
C SER A 601 -14.44 10.08 9.69
N PHE A 602 -14.51 11.38 9.38
CA PHE A 602 -15.74 12.18 9.40
C PHE A 602 -16.11 12.76 8.03
N ILE A 603 -15.16 12.88 7.10
CA ILE A 603 -15.37 13.55 5.81
C ILE A 603 -16.42 12.87 4.91
N THR A 604 -16.68 11.58 5.12
CA THR A 604 -17.74 10.81 4.45
C THR A 604 -18.95 10.52 5.34
N SER A 605 -18.88 10.85 6.63
CA SER A 605 -19.96 10.67 7.60
C SER A 605 -19.74 11.59 8.83
N ALA A 606 -20.32 12.78 8.80
CA ALA A 606 -20.15 13.78 9.88
C ALA A 606 -20.69 13.30 11.25
N THR A 607 -21.58 12.31 11.25
CA THR A 607 -22.17 11.70 12.44
C THR A 607 -21.45 10.44 12.90
N ALA A 608 -20.34 10.06 12.26
CA ALA A 608 -19.54 8.92 12.71
C ALA A 608 -19.09 9.11 14.16
N THR A 609 -19.07 8.01 14.91
CA THR A 609 -18.59 7.94 16.30
C THR A 609 -17.44 6.92 16.40
N PRO A 610 -16.31 7.16 15.72
CA PRO A 610 -15.12 6.32 15.87
C PRO A 610 -14.54 6.49 17.28
N VAL A 611 -13.83 5.47 17.74
CA VAL A 611 -13.18 5.46 19.05
C VAL A 611 -11.66 5.41 18.89
N ILE A 612 -10.94 5.84 19.93
CA ILE A 612 -9.49 5.67 20.00
C ILE A 612 -9.19 4.18 20.14
N GLN A 613 -8.21 3.70 19.38
CA GLN A 613 -7.81 2.30 19.35
C GLN A 613 -6.51 2.15 20.13
N GLY A 614 -6.55 1.44 21.27
CA GLY A 614 -5.38 1.18 22.10
C GLY A 614 -4.65 -0.08 21.65
N ILE A 615 -3.31 -0.06 21.72
CA ILE A 615 -2.45 -1.20 21.40
C ILE A 615 -1.42 -1.39 22.52
N ASN A 616 -1.42 -2.57 23.13
CA ASN A 616 -0.42 -2.97 24.13
C ASN A 616 0.52 -4.03 23.54
N MET A 617 1.82 -3.79 23.61
CA MET A 617 2.83 -4.66 23.03
C MET A 617 3.88 -5.06 24.07
N TRP A 618 4.17 -6.35 24.14
CA TRP A 618 5.31 -6.91 24.85
C TRP A 618 6.25 -7.55 23.83
N GLU A 619 7.54 -7.30 23.97
CA GLU A 619 8.60 -7.85 23.11
C GLU A 619 9.75 -8.37 23.96
N GLY A 620 10.35 -9.46 23.53
CA GLY A 620 11.61 -9.96 24.07
C GLY A 620 12.42 -10.62 22.97
N GLY A 621 13.70 -10.29 22.84
CA GLY A 621 14.49 -10.76 21.71
C GLY A 621 15.93 -11.08 22.01
N LEU A 622 16.50 -11.93 21.16
CA LEU A 622 17.90 -12.31 21.10
C LEU A 622 18.50 -11.73 19.82
N LYS A 623 19.67 -11.15 19.94
CA LYS A 623 20.48 -10.63 18.84
C LYS A 623 21.85 -11.28 18.91
N LEU A 624 22.29 -11.87 17.80
CA LEU A 624 23.61 -12.47 17.68
C LEU A 624 24.12 -12.20 16.27
N SER A 625 25.28 -11.57 16.14
CA SER A 625 25.92 -11.37 14.85
C SER A 625 27.41 -11.71 14.90
N THR A 626 27.78 -12.66 14.06
CA THR A 626 29.15 -13.08 13.80
C THR A 626 29.37 -13.14 12.29
N PRO A 627 30.61 -13.21 11.80
CA PRO A 627 30.88 -13.38 10.37
C PRO A 627 30.21 -14.63 9.76
N LEU A 628 30.04 -15.70 10.55
CA LEU A 628 29.42 -16.96 10.12
C LEU A 628 27.89 -16.90 10.17
N ILE A 629 27.32 -16.29 11.20
CA ILE A 629 25.88 -16.32 11.45
C ILE A 629 25.40 -15.02 12.08
N SER A 630 24.28 -14.51 11.56
CA SER A 630 23.52 -13.40 12.13
C SER A 630 22.11 -13.89 12.43
N ILE A 631 21.61 -13.71 13.65
CA ILE A 631 20.29 -14.14 14.12
C ILE A 631 19.68 -13.00 14.93
N TYR A 632 18.48 -12.61 14.53
CA TYR A 632 17.57 -11.76 15.27
C TYR A 632 16.28 -12.54 15.48
N ALA A 633 16.01 -12.91 16.73
CA ALA A 633 14.77 -13.60 17.11
C ALA A 633 14.00 -12.73 18.10
N THR A 634 12.71 -12.54 17.90
CA THR A 634 11.86 -11.70 18.77
C THR A 634 10.55 -12.41 19.05
N GLY A 635 10.31 -12.75 20.32
CA GLY A 635 8.98 -13.11 20.80
C GLY A 635 8.15 -11.86 21.03
N PHE A 636 6.87 -11.90 20.67
CA PHE A 636 5.96 -10.77 20.83
C PHE A 636 4.58 -11.21 21.36
N LEU A 637 3.90 -10.27 22.01
CA LEU A 637 2.48 -10.31 22.35
C LEU A 637 1.89 -8.92 22.08
N THR A 638 0.85 -8.86 21.27
CA THR A 638 0.14 -7.65 20.87
C THR A 638 -1.34 -7.82 21.21
N ASP A 639 -1.86 -6.94 22.06
CA ASP A 639 -3.28 -6.77 22.32
C ASP A 639 -3.74 -5.47 21.63
N TYR A 640 -4.85 -5.53 20.90
CA TYR A 640 -5.43 -4.40 20.19
C TYR A 640 -6.89 -4.27 20.58
N ASP A 641 -7.26 -3.10 21.08
CA ASP A 641 -8.58 -2.81 21.60
C ASP A 641 -9.46 -2.12 20.55
N SER A 642 -10.76 -2.40 20.56
CA SER A 642 -11.74 -1.70 19.70
C SER A 642 -11.47 -1.79 18.19
N TYR A 643 -11.16 -2.98 17.69
CA TYR A 643 -11.21 -3.28 16.26
C TYR A 643 -12.66 -3.25 15.76
N SER A 644 -12.94 -2.41 14.76
CA SER A 644 -14.26 -2.24 14.16
C SER A 644 -14.46 -3.15 12.96
N ILE A 645 -15.54 -3.94 12.95
CA ILE A 645 -15.98 -4.74 11.80
C ILE A 645 -17.37 -4.27 11.37
N GLY A 646 -17.54 -4.01 10.08
CA GLY A 646 -18.83 -3.64 9.51
C GLY A 646 -19.73 -4.87 9.31
N ASN A 647 -20.99 -4.76 9.72
CA ASN A 647 -22.04 -5.74 9.43
C ASN A 647 -23.29 -5.04 8.90
N PHE A 648 -24.12 -5.76 8.16
CA PHE A 648 -25.43 -5.30 7.75
C PHE A 648 -26.47 -6.02 8.61
N VAL A 649 -27.21 -5.28 9.44
CA VAL A 649 -28.28 -5.81 10.29
C VAL A 649 -29.60 -5.14 9.96
N PHE A 650 -30.72 -5.83 10.15
CA PHE A 650 -32.03 -5.18 10.04
C PHE A 650 -32.21 -4.17 11.17
N ALA A 651 -32.68 -2.97 10.81
CA ALA A 651 -32.93 -1.90 11.76
C ALA A 651 -33.96 -2.34 12.82
N PRO A 652 -33.71 -2.07 14.12
CA PRO A 652 -34.70 -2.36 15.15
C PRO A 652 -35.93 -1.44 14.96
N PRO A 653 -37.16 -1.94 15.20
CA PRO A 653 -38.37 -1.12 15.12
C PRO A 653 -38.23 0.15 15.97
N PRO A 654 -38.71 1.33 15.48
CA PRO A 654 -39.63 1.50 14.35
C PRO A 654 -38.95 1.65 12.97
N ALA A 655 -37.62 1.53 12.88
CA ALA A 655 -36.92 1.65 11.60
C ALA A 655 -37.10 0.37 10.77
N THR A 656 -37.45 0.51 9.49
CA THR A 656 -37.52 -0.61 8.52
C THR A 656 -36.38 -0.47 7.51
N GLY A 657 -35.52 -1.48 7.41
CA GLY A 657 -34.41 -1.50 6.45
C GLY A 657 -33.19 -2.26 6.98
N VAL A 658 -32.13 -2.33 6.17
CA VAL A 658 -30.82 -2.86 6.57
C VAL A 658 -29.95 -1.67 6.97
N ILE A 659 -29.53 -1.59 8.23
CA ILE A 659 -28.55 -0.62 8.73
C ILE A 659 -27.18 -1.29 8.81
N GLN A 660 -26.14 -0.52 8.50
CA GLN A 660 -24.77 -0.96 8.76
C GLN A 660 -24.51 -0.82 10.28
N GLN A 661 -24.35 -1.95 10.97
CA GLN A 661 -23.90 -1.99 12.35
C GLN A 661 -22.40 -2.23 12.38
N THR A 662 -21.66 -1.35 13.04
CA THR A 662 -20.26 -1.60 13.38
C THR A 662 -20.19 -2.39 14.68
N VAL A 663 -19.51 -3.53 14.67
CA VAL A 663 -19.20 -4.33 15.85
C VAL A 663 -17.76 -4.03 16.26
N TYR A 664 -17.55 -3.67 17.53
CA TYR A 664 -16.22 -3.51 18.09
C TYR A 664 -15.81 -4.79 18.84
N THR A 665 -14.56 -5.21 18.65
CA THR A 665 -13.97 -6.37 19.33
C THR A 665 -12.49 -6.11 19.58
N ASP A 666 -11.94 -6.78 20.58
CA ASP A 666 -10.51 -6.80 20.86
C ASP A 666 -9.85 -7.98 20.14
N THR A 667 -8.59 -7.81 19.77
CA THR A 667 -7.80 -8.84 19.10
C THR A 667 -6.48 -9.07 19.82
N ARG A 668 -5.92 -10.26 19.66
CA ARG A 668 -4.63 -10.63 20.25
C ARG A 668 -3.82 -11.42 19.26
N ALA A 669 -2.53 -11.11 19.18
CA ALA A 669 -1.55 -11.95 18.49
C ALA A 669 -0.32 -12.13 19.36
N TYR A 670 0.17 -13.36 19.46
CA TYR A 670 1.46 -13.66 20.05
C TYR A 670 2.23 -14.62 19.17
N GLY A 671 3.55 -14.54 19.21
CA GLY A 671 4.36 -15.31 18.27
C GLY A 671 5.85 -15.06 18.39
N VAL A 672 6.57 -15.57 17.40
CA VAL A 672 8.01 -15.40 17.23
C VAL A 672 8.31 -14.94 15.81
N GLU A 673 9.15 -13.93 15.71
CA GLU A 673 9.80 -13.45 14.50
C GLU A 673 11.24 -13.96 14.47
N LEU A 674 11.70 -14.41 13.32
CA LEU A 674 13.08 -14.81 13.08
C LEU A 674 13.59 -14.13 11.82
N GLU A 675 14.77 -13.53 11.91
CA GLU A 675 15.59 -13.08 10.79
C GLU A 675 16.99 -13.66 11.01
N ALA A 676 17.39 -14.63 10.19
CA ALA A 676 18.66 -15.33 10.33
C ALA A 676 19.39 -15.37 8.99
N THR A 677 20.70 -15.17 8.99
CA THR A 677 21.58 -15.34 7.84
C THR A 677 22.78 -16.20 8.20
N LEU A 678 22.99 -17.30 7.48
CA LEU A 678 24.13 -18.19 7.60
C LEU A 678 25.08 -17.99 6.42
N ARG A 679 26.38 -17.84 6.70
CA ARG A 679 27.45 -17.57 5.73
C ARG A 679 28.61 -18.56 5.95
N PRO A 680 28.41 -19.86 5.65
CA PRO A 680 29.39 -20.90 5.98
C PRO A 680 30.70 -20.75 5.19
N VAL A 681 30.62 -20.12 4.02
CA VAL A 681 31.74 -19.87 3.10
C VAL A 681 31.48 -18.55 2.37
N LYS A 682 32.54 -17.87 1.90
CA LYS A 682 32.41 -16.55 1.25
C LYS A 682 31.52 -16.52 0.01
N TRP A 683 31.35 -17.65 -0.67
CA TRP A 683 30.59 -17.75 -1.92
C TRP A 683 29.13 -18.15 -1.72
N PHE A 684 28.69 -18.48 -0.50
CA PHE A 684 27.31 -18.92 -0.24
C PHE A 684 26.76 -18.23 1.01
N ASP A 685 25.53 -17.74 0.89
CA ASP A 685 24.73 -17.29 2.03
C ASP A 685 23.34 -17.92 1.97
N PHE A 686 22.73 -18.07 3.15
CA PHE A 686 21.37 -18.56 3.29
C PHE A 686 20.64 -17.70 4.32
N THR A 687 19.63 -16.98 3.85
CA THR A 687 18.80 -16.11 4.69
C THR A 687 17.44 -16.76 4.94
N VAL A 688 16.96 -16.71 6.17
CA VAL A 688 15.61 -17.13 6.57
C VAL A 688 14.93 -15.99 7.30
N GLN A 689 13.72 -15.65 6.87
CA GLN A 689 12.83 -14.74 7.55
C GLN A 689 11.53 -15.49 7.84
N ALA A 690 11.09 -15.51 9.09
CA ALA A 690 9.90 -16.25 9.49
C ALA A 690 9.08 -15.49 10.52
N THR A 691 7.78 -15.73 10.50
CA THR A 691 6.82 -15.29 11.51
C THR A 691 5.89 -16.45 11.80
N ILE A 692 5.89 -16.87 13.05
CA ILE A 692 4.99 -17.90 13.58
C ILE A 692 4.16 -17.24 14.66
N GLN A 693 2.84 -17.20 14.49
CA GLN A 693 1.95 -16.45 15.38
C GLN A 693 0.58 -17.10 15.52
N GLU A 694 -0.12 -16.75 16.60
CA GLU A 694 -1.51 -17.10 16.86
C GLU A 694 -2.36 -15.81 16.92
N PRO A 695 -2.92 -15.35 15.78
CA PRO A 695 -3.69 -14.11 15.69
C PRO A 695 -5.19 -14.41 15.86
N THR A 696 -5.83 -13.93 16.93
CA THR A 696 -7.21 -14.28 17.29
C THR A 696 -8.09 -13.10 17.70
N PHE A 697 -9.40 -13.23 17.48
CA PHE A 697 -10.42 -12.39 18.11
C PHE A 697 -10.59 -12.76 19.59
N ARG A 698 -10.79 -11.79 20.47
CA ARG A 698 -10.95 -12.06 21.91
C ARG A 698 -12.40 -12.12 22.37
N ASN A 699 -13.24 -11.20 21.88
CA ASN A 699 -14.60 -10.99 22.37
C ASN A 699 -15.57 -10.62 21.24
N LEU A 700 -15.37 -11.20 20.05
CA LEU A 700 -16.21 -10.91 18.88
C LEU A 700 -17.57 -11.60 19.04
N ARG A 701 -18.52 -10.86 19.62
CA ARG A 701 -19.87 -11.33 19.92
C ARG A 701 -20.90 -10.31 19.43
N TYR A 702 -21.93 -10.77 18.75
CA TYR A 702 -23.02 -9.92 18.29
C TYR A 702 -24.33 -10.70 18.16
N ASN A 703 -25.44 -9.98 18.12
CA ASN A 703 -26.75 -10.56 17.84
C ASN A 703 -27.12 -10.31 16.38
N GLU A 704 -27.33 -11.39 15.64
CA GLU A 704 -27.81 -11.37 14.27
C GLU A 704 -29.34 -11.45 14.27
N ASN A 705 -30.02 -10.56 13.53
CA ASN A 705 -31.47 -10.63 13.39
C ASN A 705 -31.84 -11.57 12.24
N THR A 706 -32.37 -12.75 12.56
CA THR A 706 -32.84 -13.73 11.58
C THR A 706 -34.34 -13.95 11.72
N SER A 707 -35.11 -13.70 10.65
CA SER A 707 -36.53 -14.08 10.48
C SER A 707 -37.40 -14.00 11.75
N GLY A 708 -37.30 -12.90 12.51
CA GLY A 708 -38.15 -12.64 13.69
C GLY A 708 -37.51 -12.91 15.07
N GLY A 709 -36.20 -13.21 15.14
CA GLY A 709 -35.49 -13.41 16.41
C GLY A 709 -34.01 -13.01 16.36
N LEU A 710 -33.47 -12.64 17.52
CA LEU A 710 -32.04 -12.38 17.70
C LEU A 710 -31.28 -13.68 17.97
N VAL A 711 -30.33 -14.02 17.11
CA VAL A 711 -29.43 -15.17 17.28
C VAL A 711 -28.06 -14.65 17.71
N ALA A 712 -27.60 -15.10 18.88
CA ALA A 712 -26.27 -14.77 19.36
C ALA A 712 -25.20 -15.48 18.51
N ARG A 713 -24.19 -14.74 18.07
CA ARG A 713 -22.99 -15.22 17.38
C ARG A 713 -21.78 -14.95 18.27
N ASP A 714 -20.92 -15.94 18.43
CA ASP A 714 -19.64 -15.83 19.14
C ASP A 714 -18.53 -16.38 18.24
N TYR A 715 -17.63 -15.48 17.83
CA TYR A 715 -16.44 -15.78 17.04
C TYR A 715 -15.16 -15.49 17.83
N SER A 716 -15.27 -15.41 19.16
CA SER A 716 -14.10 -15.33 20.05
C SER A 716 -13.22 -16.57 19.88
N GLY A 717 -11.91 -16.37 19.76
CA GLY A 717 -10.93 -17.43 19.48
C GLY A 717 -10.71 -17.73 18.00
N ASN A 718 -11.54 -17.20 17.09
CA ASN A 718 -11.32 -17.36 15.66
C ASN A 718 -10.08 -16.60 15.20
N GLN A 719 -9.44 -17.10 14.13
CA GLN A 719 -8.27 -16.47 13.52
C GLN A 719 -8.65 -15.13 12.87
N LEU A 720 -7.77 -14.13 13.02
CA LEU A 720 -7.98 -12.81 12.41
C LEU A 720 -8.03 -12.89 10.88
N LEU A 721 -8.82 -11.98 10.27
CA LEU A 721 -8.99 -11.92 8.83
C LEU A 721 -7.63 -11.76 8.14
N ARG A 722 -7.35 -12.65 7.19
CA ARG A 722 -6.21 -12.60 6.27
C ARG A 722 -4.83 -12.61 6.92
N VAL A 723 -4.71 -12.78 8.24
CA VAL A 723 -3.41 -12.89 8.93
C VAL A 723 -3.00 -14.36 9.01
N PRO A 724 -1.88 -14.80 8.40
CA PRO A 724 -1.45 -16.19 8.46
C PRO A 724 -0.78 -16.51 9.80
N LYS A 725 -0.93 -17.76 10.26
CA LYS A 725 -0.17 -18.28 11.42
C LYS A 725 1.31 -18.50 11.10
N LEU A 726 1.64 -18.79 9.84
CA LEU A 726 3.00 -18.98 9.35
C LEU A 726 3.25 -18.12 8.11
N SER A 727 4.29 -17.29 8.17
CA SER A 727 4.91 -16.67 6.99
C SER A 727 6.39 -17.02 7.00
N LEU A 728 6.93 -17.50 5.88
CA LEU A 728 8.32 -17.92 5.74
C LEU A 728 8.88 -17.45 4.40
N ARG A 729 10.07 -16.87 4.41
CA ARG A 729 10.92 -16.65 3.25
C ARG A 729 12.27 -17.32 3.51
N ALA A 730 12.71 -18.16 2.58
CA ALA A 730 14.05 -18.75 2.59
C ALA A 730 14.78 -18.37 1.31
N THR A 731 15.99 -17.83 1.45
CA THR A 731 16.79 -17.27 0.36
C THR A 731 18.21 -17.86 0.36
N PRO A 732 18.45 -18.98 -0.34
CA PRO A 732 19.81 -19.35 -0.71
C PRO A 732 20.35 -18.41 -1.80
N ALA A 733 21.60 -17.98 -1.65
CA ALA A 733 22.32 -17.26 -2.70
C ALA A 733 23.77 -17.71 -2.83
N VAL A 734 24.27 -17.62 -4.06
CA VAL A 734 25.67 -17.85 -4.41
C VAL A 734 26.29 -16.58 -4.97
N THR A 735 27.51 -16.28 -4.55
CA THR A 735 28.33 -15.16 -5.03
C THR A 735 29.67 -15.69 -5.52
N LEU A 736 29.93 -15.56 -6.82
CA LEU A 736 31.08 -16.14 -7.51
C LEU A 736 31.88 -15.05 -8.23
N PHE A 737 33.11 -15.40 -8.64
CA PHE A 737 34.00 -14.53 -9.42
C PHE A 737 34.22 -13.16 -8.76
N ASP A 738 34.60 -13.17 -7.48
CA ASP A 738 34.87 -11.96 -6.69
C ASP A 738 33.70 -10.96 -6.67
N GLY A 739 32.47 -11.46 -6.55
CA GLY A 739 31.26 -10.63 -6.48
C GLY A 739 30.69 -10.21 -7.84
N ARG A 740 31.30 -10.62 -8.94
CA ARG A 740 30.78 -10.31 -10.29
C ARG A 740 29.49 -11.07 -10.58
N LEU A 741 29.36 -12.33 -10.17
CA LEU A 741 28.13 -13.09 -10.36
C LEU A 741 27.45 -13.28 -9.00
N ARG A 742 26.19 -12.88 -8.88
CA ARG A 742 25.32 -13.25 -7.74
C ARG A 742 24.04 -13.86 -8.26
N ALA A 743 23.66 -15.04 -7.76
CA ALA A 743 22.39 -15.69 -8.06
C ALA A 743 21.69 -16.03 -6.75
N GLN A 744 20.39 -15.75 -6.65
CA GLN A 744 19.58 -16.01 -5.47
C GLN A 744 18.19 -16.50 -5.85
N MET A 745 17.58 -17.28 -4.95
CA MET A 745 16.21 -17.78 -5.09
C MET A 745 15.45 -17.49 -3.80
N ASP A 746 14.28 -16.86 -3.90
CA ASP A 746 13.38 -16.65 -2.76
C ASP A 746 12.27 -17.70 -2.80
N VAL A 747 12.18 -18.53 -1.75
CA VAL A 747 11.07 -19.46 -1.52
C VAL A 747 10.18 -18.88 -0.44
N GLU A 748 8.99 -18.41 -0.82
CA GLU A 748 8.02 -17.78 0.07
C GLU A 748 6.88 -18.76 0.33
N HIS A 749 6.55 -19.02 1.60
CA HIS A 749 5.43 -19.86 2.01
C HIS A 749 4.54 -19.12 3.00
N TYR A 750 3.23 -19.14 2.72
CA TYR A 750 2.22 -18.53 3.57
C TYR A 750 1.17 -19.58 3.94
N GLY A 751 0.89 -19.66 5.25
CA GLY A 751 -0.14 -20.53 5.80
C GLY A 751 -1.55 -20.15 5.34
N ASP A 752 -2.50 -21.03 5.65
CA ASP A 752 -3.90 -20.76 5.39
C ASP A 752 -4.45 -19.64 6.29
N ARG A 753 -5.46 -18.97 5.75
CA ARG A 753 -6.07 -17.76 6.29
C ARG A 753 -7.58 -17.81 6.04
N TYR A 754 -8.29 -16.82 6.56
CA TYR A 754 -9.73 -16.66 6.34
C TYR A 754 -10.05 -15.26 5.83
N ALA A 755 -11.02 -15.16 4.93
CA ALA A 755 -11.51 -13.89 4.40
C ALA A 755 -12.59 -13.25 5.29
N ASP A 756 -13.11 -14.00 6.27
CA ASP A 756 -14.18 -13.58 7.18
C ASP A 756 -13.88 -13.96 8.65
N ALA A 757 -14.49 -13.23 9.59
CA ALA A 757 -14.30 -13.41 11.02
C ALA A 757 -14.88 -14.73 11.55
N ALA A 758 -15.92 -15.25 10.91
CA ALA A 758 -16.52 -16.55 11.20
C ALA A 758 -15.60 -17.73 10.80
N ASN A 759 -14.50 -17.46 10.09
CA ASN A 759 -13.56 -18.47 9.59
C ASN A 759 -14.24 -19.52 8.70
N THR A 760 -15.20 -19.10 7.87
CA THR A 760 -15.91 -19.98 6.93
C THR A 760 -15.36 -19.90 5.50
N SER A 761 -14.81 -18.76 5.11
CA SER A 761 -14.23 -18.53 3.78
C SER A 761 -12.70 -18.68 3.82
N LYS A 762 -12.23 -19.92 3.61
CA LYS A 762 -10.80 -20.25 3.66
C LYS A 762 -10.01 -19.72 2.44
N LEU A 763 -8.89 -19.07 2.71
CA LEU A 763 -7.83 -18.75 1.75
C LEU A 763 -6.70 -19.79 1.91
N PRO A 764 -6.50 -20.70 0.94
CA PRO A 764 -5.53 -21.78 1.07
C PRO A 764 -4.08 -21.29 1.24
N ALA A 765 -3.28 -22.11 1.92
CA ALA A 765 -1.83 -21.94 1.96
C ALA A 765 -1.24 -22.03 0.55
N TYR A 766 -0.16 -21.30 0.29
CA TYR A 766 0.52 -21.33 -1.00
C TYR A 766 2.02 -21.07 -0.86
N THR A 767 2.77 -21.51 -1.88
CA THR A 767 4.22 -21.31 -1.99
C THR A 767 4.55 -20.65 -3.32
N VAL A 768 5.44 -19.67 -3.28
CA VAL A 768 5.93 -18.93 -4.45
C VAL A 768 7.44 -19.08 -4.53
N ILE A 769 7.95 -19.28 -5.74
CA ILE A 769 9.39 -19.30 -6.02
C ILE A 769 9.71 -18.11 -6.90
N ASN A 770 10.62 -17.25 -6.43
CA ASN A 770 11.19 -16.14 -7.19
C ASN A 770 12.70 -16.35 -7.33
N ALA A 771 13.33 -15.78 -8.35
CA ALA A 771 14.78 -15.84 -8.50
C ALA A 771 15.33 -14.58 -9.16
N SER A 772 16.60 -14.27 -8.86
CA SER A 772 17.34 -13.24 -9.58
C SER A 772 18.81 -13.60 -9.77
N VAL A 773 19.38 -13.09 -10.84
CA VAL A 773 20.80 -13.24 -11.20
C VAL A 773 21.35 -11.88 -11.59
N SER A 774 22.55 -11.55 -11.12
CA SER A 774 23.29 -10.36 -11.51
C SER A 774 24.69 -10.70 -12.00
N LEU A 775 25.15 -9.98 -13.02
CA LEU A 775 26.48 -10.13 -13.61
C LEU A 775 27.14 -8.74 -13.79
N GLY A 776 28.20 -8.48 -13.04
CA GLY A 776 29.08 -7.33 -13.25
C GLY A 776 29.94 -7.53 -14.50
N LEU A 777 29.58 -6.83 -15.59
CA LEU A 777 30.33 -6.87 -16.85
C LEU A 777 31.62 -6.06 -16.76
N THR A 778 31.54 -4.91 -16.09
CA THR A 778 32.67 -4.02 -15.79
C THR A 778 32.57 -3.58 -14.34
N LYS A 779 33.46 -2.69 -13.89
CA LYS A 779 33.33 -2.06 -12.57
C LYS A 779 32.10 -1.15 -12.46
N ASN A 780 31.62 -0.64 -13.58
CA ASN A 780 30.57 0.38 -13.66
C ASN A 780 29.24 -0.19 -14.19
N ILE A 781 29.24 -1.35 -14.85
CA ILE A 781 28.05 -1.92 -15.50
C ILE A 781 27.70 -3.27 -14.88
N ARG A 782 26.46 -3.39 -14.41
CA ARG A 782 25.88 -4.65 -13.90
C ARG A 782 24.59 -4.98 -14.65
N LEU A 783 24.50 -6.22 -15.13
CA LEU A 783 23.27 -6.77 -15.71
C LEU A 783 22.48 -7.52 -14.64
N TRP A 784 21.16 -7.51 -14.79
CA TRP A 784 20.25 -8.26 -13.94
C TRP A 784 19.21 -9.02 -14.76
N ALA A 785 18.79 -10.17 -14.26
CA ALA A 785 17.62 -10.91 -14.69
C ALA A 785 16.80 -11.33 -13.46
N TYR A 786 15.49 -11.17 -13.53
CA TYR A 786 14.54 -11.45 -12.46
C TYR A 786 13.43 -12.35 -12.98
N GLY A 787 12.95 -13.25 -12.11
CA GLY A 787 11.76 -14.05 -12.35
C GLY A 787 10.93 -14.16 -11.09
N ASP A 788 9.73 -13.60 -11.12
CA ASP A 788 8.75 -13.68 -10.05
C ASP A 788 7.71 -14.76 -10.36
N ASN A 789 7.19 -15.41 -9.32
CA ASN A 789 6.20 -16.49 -9.41
C ASN A 789 6.54 -17.53 -10.49
N LEU A 790 7.77 -18.07 -10.44
CA LEU A 790 8.31 -19.01 -11.42
C LEU A 790 7.47 -20.28 -11.56
N THR A 791 6.73 -20.68 -10.53
CA THR A 791 5.82 -21.84 -10.57
C THR A 791 4.42 -21.50 -11.08
N ASN A 792 4.14 -20.23 -11.36
CA ASN A 792 2.82 -19.72 -11.74
C ASN A 792 1.73 -20.18 -10.75
N THR A 793 2.00 -19.99 -9.45
CA THR A 793 1.10 -20.36 -8.36
C THR A 793 -0.10 -19.41 -8.31
N ILE A 794 -1.31 -19.96 -8.16
CA ILE A 794 -2.52 -19.20 -7.81
C ILE A 794 -2.58 -19.06 -6.28
N GLY A 795 -1.94 -18.02 -5.74
CA GLY A 795 -1.95 -17.71 -4.30
C GLY A 795 -2.90 -16.56 -3.98
N LEU A 796 -3.98 -16.80 -3.22
CA LEU A 796 -4.93 -15.74 -2.87
C LEU A 796 -4.38 -14.85 -1.75
N THR A 797 -4.30 -13.55 -2.00
CA THR A 797 -3.97 -12.56 -0.97
C THR A 797 -5.22 -12.13 -0.20
N GLU A 798 -6.32 -11.89 -0.92
CA GLU A 798 -7.60 -11.39 -0.38
C GLU A 798 -8.78 -12.21 -0.92
N GLY A 799 -9.86 -12.30 -0.13
CA GLY A 799 -11.18 -12.77 -0.59
C GLY A 799 -12.02 -11.64 -1.20
N ASN A 800 -13.35 -11.75 -1.13
CA ASN A 800 -14.24 -10.65 -1.49
C ASN A 800 -14.71 -9.91 -0.23
N PRO A 801 -14.19 -8.70 0.08
CA PRO A 801 -14.66 -7.95 1.25
C PRO A 801 -16.15 -7.55 1.12
N ARG A 802 -16.69 -7.49 -0.11
CA ARG A 802 -18.11 -7.16 -0.35
C ARG A 802 -19.05 -8.33 -0.13
N ALA A 803 -18.52 -9.53 0.11
CA ALA A 803 -19.31 -10.69 0.49
C ALA A 803 -19.63 -10.74 2.00
N GLY A 804 -19.10 -9.80 2.79
CA GLY A 804 -19.29 -9.74 4.25
C GLY A 804 -18.01 -10.12 5.01
N GLU A 805 -17.66 -9.31 6.01
CA GLU A 805 -16.44 -9.49 6.79
C GLU A 805 -16.66 -10.30 8.08
N LEU A 806 -17.88 -10.30 8.64
CA LEU A 806 -18.21 -11.20 9.76
C LEU A 806 -18.43 -12.62 9.27
N THR A 807 -19.34 -12.80 8.32
CA THR A 807 -19.61 -14.08 7.66
C THR A 807 -19.70 -13.82 6.17
N SER A 808 -18.88 -14.52 5.39
CA SER A 808 -18.89 -14.35 3.93
C SER A 808 -20.07 -15.09 3.32
N GLY A 809 -20.91 -14.37 2.57
CA GLY A 809 -21.96 -14.95 1.75
C GLY A 809 -21.44 -15.84 0.61
N GLN A 810 -20.14 -15.79 0.30
CA GLN A 810 -19.51 -16.58 -0.77
C GLN A 810 -18.67 -17.76 -0.26
N ALA A 811 -18.64 -18.03 1.05
CA ALA A 811 -17.75 -19.03 1.64
C ALA A 811 -17.83 -20.42 0.95
N ASN A 812 -19.05 -20.85 0.63
CA ASN A 812 -19.33 -22.15 0.02
C ASN A 812 -19.61 -22.08 -1.49
N ASP A 813 -19.52 -20.90 -2.09
CA ASP A 813 -19.83 -20.75 -3.50
C ASP A 813 -18.77 -21.45 -4.36
N LEU A 814 -19.26 -22.03 -5.45
CA LEU A 814 -18.41 -22.53 -6.52
C LEU A 814 -17.76 -21.35 -7.26
N LEU A 815 -18.54 -20.30 -7.55
CA LEU A 815 -18.14 -19.09 -8.23
C LEU A 815 -17.99 -17.95 -7.22
N PHE A 816 -16.80 -17.37 -7.09
CA PHE A 816 -16.53 -16.32 -6.11
C PHE A 816 -15.51 -15.31 -6.62
N ILE A 817 -15.35 -14.19 -5.90
CA ILE A 817 -14.33 -13.18 -6.20
C ILE A 817 -13.18 -13.33 -5.20
N GLY A 818 -11.95 -13.32 -5.71
CA GLY A 818 -10.74 -13.28 -4.88
C GLY A 818 -9.60 -12.58 -5.61
N ARG A 819 -8.57 -12.14 -4.88
CA ARG A 819 -7.40 -11.48 -5.48
C ARG A 819 -6.16 -12.36 -5.37
N PRO A 820 -5.79 -13.08 -6.44
CA PRO A 820 -4.54 -13.82 -6.49
C PRO A 820 -3.34 -12.88 -6.64
N ILE A 821 -2.16 -13.36 -6.26
CA ILE A 821 -0.88 -12.81 -6.72
C ILE A 821 -0.84 -12.79 -8.25
N VAL A 822 0.01 -11.94 -8.81
CA VAL A 822 0.20 -11.87 -10.27
C VAL A 822 0.87 -13.13 -10.81
N GLY A 823 0.68 -13.38 -12.11
CA GLY A 823 1.35 -14.45 -12.84
C GLY A 823 2.87 -14.34 -12.87
N ARG A 824 3.49 -15.32 -13.51
CA ARG A 824 4.96 -15.31 -13.72
C ARG A 824 5.38 -14.03 -14.45
N ASN A 825 6.34 -13.31 -13.87
CA ASN A 825 6.85 -12.05 -14.43
C ASN A 825 8.36 -12.13 -14.64
N ILE A 826 8.85 -11.79 -15.84
CA ILE A 826 10.26 -11.78 -16.17
C ILE A 826 10.71 -10.35 -16.44
N ARG A 827 11.85 -9.96 -15.86
CA ARG A 827 12.41 -8.61 -15.99
C ARG A 827 13.92 -8.65 -16.13
N PHE A 828 14.49 -7.61 -16.76
CA PHE A 828 15.91 -7.44 -16.98
C PHE A 828 16.31 -6.01 -16.65
N ALA A 829 17.47 -5.80 -16.03
CA ALA A 829 17.98 -4.46 -15.80
C ALA A 829 19.43 -4.30 -16.21
N VAL A 830 19.79 -3.07 -16.55
CA VAL A 830 21.17 -2.61 -16.69
C VAL A 830 21.36 -1.47 -15.71
N ASP A 831 22.28 -1.66 -14.77
CA ASP A 831 22.72 -0.62 -13.85
C ASP A 831 24.07 -0.08 -14.32
N PHE A 832 24.20 1.24 -14.27
CA PHE A 832 25.43 1.99 -14.49
C PHE A 832 25.74 2.82 -13.24
N SER A 833 26.97 2.83 -12.76
CA SER A 833 27.41 3.68 -11.66
C SER A 833 28.80 4.25 -11.92
N PHE A 834 29.07 5.47 -11.47
CA PHE A 834 30.35 6.15 -11.63
C PHE A 834 30.73 6.98 -10.40
#